data_AF-A0A351Y807-F1
#
_entry.id   AF-A0A351Y807-F1
#
_cell.length_a   1.000
_cell.length_b   1.000
_cell.length_c   1.000
_cell.angle_alpha   90.00
_cell.angle_beta   90.00
_cell.angle_gamma   90.00
#
_symmetry.space_group_name_H-M   'P 1'
#
loop_
_entity.id
_entity.type
_entity.pdbx_description
1 polymer ?
#
loop_
_entity_poly.entity_id
_entity_poly.type
_entity_poly.pdbx_seq_one_letter_code
_entity_poly.pdbx_strand_id
1 'polypeptide(L)'
;MKKVKKCALGLVAIAASVAALTACDRVTESDSGVIMTYTDATGARTSYTAQDLLKNYQESGSSLSSQFDKIFEVLVRHYYETYEKNHVGDRGAKMRNLRATATSDVMSVKLTAKNNANSNSTTYEEELEKLFDSENVNNIDELFEKKLYEAEKKDFNSQMTQNFGTGDNSINGYEAMRDGYYMQNGEKKTSFEGSEDWGIGNDGWLKGQMPYHIRHILVKLASAADKSYTQDKIGDSTGVNESGEATKVANVILELAGAQFNASTGILESTGAENRHNFGSIALSYSDDSSNTVYGEYGIMNKNVVGSDSALVHEFQLGTYAFESLYSKRESSKEEAYRLMPGLTQNADHNPESSDDEVIDTNQTIVESDGQEVSVYNFFEAEGVGQIPMGAALALKDTAKTTADDTQTPVWSDSQETFYPRNVIYNKYFNKHNVCVITPNAIPTNATPKAGVTTAIPTDAEFRYTWLDDNTKAASKKALENLNACYKNKGADEAGQVDNEIATANGVYSKQFGDLPGFSIDTTNVVTGINSEETDKNAKNVLTDSEGNIVLAVRAGSGSSYQGIHFITVARSALNEYGYKYDERTNQYVNYTEDEIKNADGTYKVNSASLNDYYSDYVPSTTKGDKTSKYPTYGEDKKDLTTYINYNKNSQNEFSDRRSKVETAITSYLSDLNTYEFQRLFENGAVTFTDSNLEKNVKNYSVTKRQSTQDDLWNTWKNNWKEYAEQIAAQNEAREYGAGTIKGTLLTELCAVAYGNANNSSSAYSSLFNVGGACYYVKK
;
A
#
# COMPACT_ATOMS: atom_id res chain seq x y z
N MET A 1 28.93 3.82 -41.75
CA MET A 1 28.69 2.51 -41.11
C MET A 1 27.57 2.66 -40.09
N LYS A 2 26.30 2.45 -40.49
CA LYS A 2 25.15 2.37 -39.57
C LYS A 2 25.31 1.04 -38.79
N LYS A 3 25.37 1.11 -37.44
CA LYS A 3 25.68 -0.01 -36.54
C LYS A 3 24.80 -1.24 -36.79
N VAL A 4 25.39 -2.42 -36.59
CA VAL A 4 24.95 -3.82 -36.82
C VAL A 4 23.61 -4.23 -36.16
N LYS A 5 22.84 -3.31 -35.54
CA LYS A 5 21.54 -3.61 -34.89
C LYS A 5 20.43 -4.05 -35.86
N LYS A 6 20.56 -3.74 -37.16
CA LYS A 6 19.56 -3.95 -38.23
C LYS A 6 19.47 -5.39 -38.76
N CYS A 7 20.39 -6.28 -38.40
CA CYS A 7 20.45 -7.67 -38.91
C CYS A 7 19.53 -8.65 -38.15
N ALA A 8 19.05 -8.28 -36.96
CA ALA A 8 18.34 -9.18 -36.04
C ALA A 8 16.89 -9.52 -36.45
N LEU A 9 16.17 -8.60 -37.11
CA LEU A 9 14.81 -8.85 -37.64
C LEU A 9 14.84 -9.79 -38.85
N GLY A 10 15.87 -9.69 -39.70
CA GLY A 10 16.09 -10.60 -40.82
C GLY A 10 16.30 -12.05 -40.36
N LEU A 11 16.95 -12.25 -39.21
CA LEU A 11 17.17 -13.57 -38.62
C LEU A 11 15.86 -14.27 -38.24
N VAL A 12 14.92 -13.52 -37.65
CA VAL A 12 13.59 -14.01 -37.25
C VAL A 12 12.69 -14.23 -38.46
N ALA A 13 12.67 -13.30 -39.42
CA ALA A 13 11.90 -13.44 -40.65
C ALA A 13 12.38 -14.63 -41.50
N ILE A 14 13.69 -14.91 -41.49
CA ILE A 14 14.28 -16.07 -42.19
C ILE A 14 13.99 -17.38 -41.42
N ALA A 15 14.11 -17.42 -40.09
CA ALA A 15 13.78 -18.61 -39.30
C ALA A 15 12.30 -19.01 -39.41
N ALA A 16 11.39 -18.03 -39.37
CA ALA A 16 9.95 -18.22 -39.58
C ALA A 16 9.63 -18.67 -41.03
N SER A 17 10.25 -18.04 -42.03
CA SER A 17 10.01 -18.39 -43.44
C SER A 17 10.55 -19.77 -43.85
N VAL A 18 11.62 -20.27 -43.20
CA VAL A 18 12.14 -21.63 -43.44
C VAL A 18 11.15 -22.71 -42.98
N ALA A 19 10.25 -22.42 -42.04
CA ALA A 19 9.18 -23.34 -41.62
C ALA A 19 7.83 -23.14 -42.36
N ALA A 20 7.69 -22.06 -43.13
CA ALA A 20 6.43 -21.60 -43.75
C ALA A 20 6.32 -21.80 -45.28
N LEU A 21 7.32 -22.37 -45.97
CA LEU A 21 7.29 -22.52 -47.44
C LEU A 21 6.73 -23.87 -47.89
N THR A 22 5.41 -24.03 -47.83
CA THR A 22 4.67 -25.03 -48.63
C THR A 22 3.57 -24.38 -49.47
N ALA A 23 3.93 -23.46 -50.35
CA ALA A 23 3.14 -23.14 -51.53
C ALA A 23 3.99 -22.38 -52.57
N CYS A 24 4.22 -23.06 -53.69
CA CYS A 24 4.88 -22.60 -54.93
C CYS A 24 6.43 -22.61 -54.93
N ASP A 25 6.93 -23.68 -55.53
CA ASP A 25 8.31 -24.10 -55.82
C ASP A 25 9.17 -24.64 -54.66
N ARG A 26 9.71 -25.84 -54.92
CA ARG A 26 10.41 -26.72 -53.99
C ARG A 26 11.58 -26.00 -53.31
N VAL A 27 11.45 -25.78 -51.99
CA VAL A 27 12.62 -25.73 -51.11
C VAL A 27 13.27 -27.11 -51.16
N THR A 28 14.51 -27.17 -51.63
CA THR A 28 15.35 -28.34 -51.37
C THR A 28 15.88 -28.14 -49.95
N GLU A 29 15.52 -29.03 -49.02
CA GLU A 29 16.33 -29.21 -47.81
C GLU A 29 17.78 -29.37 -48.29
N SER A 30 18.63 -28.39 -48.00
CA SER A 30 20.05 -28.64 -48.12
C SER A 30 20.43 -29.51 -46.94
N ASP A 31 21.08 -30.64 -47.17
CA ASP A 31 21.69 -31.48 -46.11
C ASP A 31 22.69 -30.68 -45.22
N SER A 32 22.98 -29.42 -45.57
CA SER A 32 23.90 -28.49 -44.89
C SER A 32 23.26 -27.41 -43.99
N GLY A 33 21.93 -27.33 -43.85
CA GLY A 33 21.29 -26.38 -42.91
C GLY A 33 21.39 -24.87 -43.24
N VAL A 34 21.61 -24.52 -44.51
CA VAL A 34 21.72 -23.13 -44.99
C VAL A 34 20.34 -22.48 -45.12
N ILE A 35 20.15 -21.30 -44.52
CA ILE A 35 18.87 -20.56 -44.50
C ILE A 35 18.89 -19.23 -45.27
N MET A 36 20.07 -18.67 -45.54
CA MET A 36 20.23 -17.44 -46.32
C MET A 36 21.43 -17.57 -47.25
N THR A 37 21.32 -17.08 -48.49
CA THR A 37 22.47 -16.97 -49.39
C THR A 37 22.50 -15.58 -50.00
N TYR A 38 23.53 -14.81 -49.67
CA TYR A 38 23.84 -13.51 -50.23
C TYR A 38 24.79 -13.68 -51.42
N THR A 39 24.49 -13.02 -52.54
CA THR A 39 25.44 -12.94 -53.67
C THR A 39 25.88 -11.49 -53.80
N ASP A 40 27.18 -11.24 -53.68
CA ASP A 40 27.70 -9.88 -53.74
C ASP A 40 27.75 -9.35 -55.18
N ALA A 41 28.11 -8.07 -55.32
CA ALA A 41 28.23 -7.40 -56.62
C ALA A 41 29.31 -8.00 -57.55
N THR A 42 30.18 -8.88 -57.03
CA THR A 42 31.21 -9.60 -57.79
C THR A 42 30.76 -11.01 -58.20
N GLY A 43 29.56 -11.42 -57.81
CA GLY A 43 29.01 -12.75 -58.06
C GLY A 43 29.41 -13.80 -57.03
N ALA A 44 30.10 -13.42 -55.94
CA ALA A 44 30.49 -14.34 -54.90
C ALA A 44 29.29 -14.67 -53.99
N ARG A 45 29.00 -15.96 -53.82
CA ARG A 45 27.91 -16.44 -52.99
C ARG A 45 28.42 -16.74 -51.57
N THR A 46 27.81 -16.10 -50.58
CA THR A 46 28.00 -16.36 -49.15
C THR A 46 26.71 -16.94 -48.59
N SER A 47 26.80 -18.12 -47.99
CA SER A 47 25.66 -18.82 -47.38
C SER A 47 25.75 -18.76 -45.86
N TYR A 48 24.62 -18.55 -45.19
CA TYR A 48 24.50 -18.49 -43.74
C TYR A 48 23.50 -19.53 -43.24
N THR A 49 23.89 -20.27 -42.21
CA THR A 49 23.00 -21.11 -41.40
C THR A 49 22.33 -20.28 -40.30
N ALA A 50 21.33 -20.86 -39.61
CA ALA A 50 20.74 -20.26 -38.41
C ALA A 50 21.81 -19.96 -37.34
N GLN A 51 22.79 -20.86 -37.20
CA GLN A 51 23.87 -20.73 -36.24
C GLN A 51 24.84 -19.61 -36.62
N ASP A 52 25.13 -19.42 -37.91
CA ASP A 52 25.99 -18.32 -38.38
C ASP A 52 25.35 -16.95 -38.14
N LEU A 53 24.05 -16.83 -38.38
CA LEU A 53 23.34 -15.58 -38.12
C LEU A 53 23.26 -15.29 -36.63
N LEU A 54 22.98 -16.30 -35.79
CA LEU A 54 22.94 -16.15 -34.34
C LEU A 54 24.31 -15.78 -33.77
N LYS A 55 25.37 -16.41 -34.25
CA LYS A 55 26.75 -16.08 -33.87
C LYS A 55 27.10 -14.64 -34.24
N ASN A 56 26.75 -14.20 -35.45
CA ASN A 56 26.92 -12.79 -35.84
C ASN A 56 26.13 -11.83 -34.93
N TYR A 57 24.92 -12.23 -34.51
CA TYR A 57 24.13 -11.47 -33.54
C TYR A 57 24.80 -11.40 -32.16
N GLN A 58 25.41 -12.49 -31.69
CA GLN A 58 26.19 -12.54 -30.44
C GLN A 58 27.45 -11.69 -30.51
N GLU A 59 28.22 -11.80 -31.60
CA GLU A 59 29.47 -11.06 -31.84
C GLU A 59 29.23 -9.54 -32.01
N SER A 60 27.99 -9.13 -32.30
CA SER A 60 27.60 -7.71 -32.34
C SER A 60 27.46 -7.05 -30.95
N GLY A 61 27.68 -7.80 -29.86
CA GLY A 61 27.63 -7.32 -28.48
C GLY A 61 26.26 -7.42 -27.82
N SER A 62 25.44 -8.42 -28.19
CA SER A 62 24.09 -8.63 -27.63
C SER A 62 24.13 -9.25 -26.23
N SER A 63 23.31 -8.73 -25.31
CA SER A 63 23.14 -9.28 -23.96
C SER A 63 22.33 -10.58 -23.98
N LEU A 64 22.43 -11.40 -22.92
CA LEU A 64 21.58 -12.59 -22.73
C LEU A 64 20.08 -12.25 -22.80
N SER A 65 19.65 -11.12 -22.25
CA SER A 65 18.25 -10.65 -22.36
C SER A 65 17.81 -10.43 -23.81
N SER A 66 18.65 -9.79 -24.62
CA SER A 66 18.33 -9.55 -26.03
C SER A 66 18.31 -10.84 -26.86
N GLN A 67 19.13 -11.84 -26.50
CA GLN A 67 19.07 -13.17 -27.11
C GLN A 67 17.77 -13.90 -26.71
N PHE A 68 17.40 -13.86 -25.43
CA PHE A 68 16.14 -14.41 -24.94
C PHE A 68 14.94 -13.80 -25.66
N ASP A 69 14.85 -12.46 -25.74
CA ASP A 69 13.74 -11.76 -26.40
C ASP A 69 13.58 -12.16 -27.87
N LYS A 70 14.69 -12.41 -28.56
CA LYS A 70 14.68 -12.83 -29.96
C LYS A 70 14.25 -14.28 -30.15
N ILE A 71 14.64 -15.17 -29.24
CA ILE A 71 14.19 -16.56 -29.28
C ILE A 71 12.73 -16.63 -28.87
N PHE A 72 12.30 -15.82 -27.91
CA PHE A 72 10.89 -15.71 -27.54
C PHE A 72 10.03 -15.22 -28.71
N GLU A 73 10.50 -14.23 -29.47
CA GLU A 73 9.85 -13.78 -30.71
C GLU A 73 9.68 -14.94 -31.72
N VAL A 74 10.72 -15.76 -31.91
CA VAL A 74 10.65 -16.95 -32.78
C VAL A 74 9.63 -17.97 -32.27
N LEU A 75 9.59 -18.24 -30.96
CA LEU A 75 8.63 -19.17 -30.38
C LEU A 75 7.18 -18.71 -30.54
N VAL A 76 6.90 -17.42 -30.36
CA VAL A 76 5.57 -16.85 -30.56
C VAL A 76 5.15 -16.97 -32.03
N ARG A 77 6.04 -16.65 -32.97
CA ARG A 77 5.77 -16.83 -34.41
C ARG A 77 5.50 -18.29 -34.76
N HIS A 78 6.33 -19.20 -34.25
CA HIS A 78 6.18 -20.64 -34.47
C HIS A 78 4.84 -21.18 -33.94
N TYR A 79 4.38 -20.67 -32.80
CA TYR A 79 3.07 -21.00 -32.24
C TYR A 79 1.94 -20.69 -33.24
N TYR A 80 1.96 -19.50 -33.85
CA TYR A 80 0.94 -19.11 -34.83
C TYR A 80 1.09 -19.78 -36.20
N GLU A 81 2.31 -20.10 -36.62
CA GLU A 81 2.53 -20.94 -37.81
C GLU A 81 1.92 -22.34 -37.64
N THR A 82 2.12 -22.94 -36.46
CA THR A 82 1.54 -24.25 -36.13
C THR A 82 0.02 -24.16 -36.04
N TYR A 83 -0.50 -23.05 -35.51
CA TYR A 83 -1.93 -22.77 -35.52
C TYR A 83 -2.51 -22.76 -36.95
N GLU A 84 -1.84 -22.12 -37.92
CA GLU A 84 -2.25 -22.14 -39.34
C GLU A 84 -2.29 -23.55 -39.92
N LYS A 85 -1.25 -24.36 -39.64
CA LYS A 85 -1.13 -25.74 -40.16
C LYS A 85 -2.27 -26.64 -39.67
N ASN A 86 -2.75 -26.43 -38.45
CA ASN A 86 -3.75 -27.30 -37.82
C ASN A 86 -5.21 -26.88 -38.07
N HIS A 87 -5.48 -25.67 -38.61
CA HIS A 87 -6.84 -25.12 -38.78
C HIS A 87 -7.19 -24.81 -40.24
N VAL A 88 -6.98 -25.80 -41.11
CA VAL A 88 -7.14 -25.67 -42.58
C VAL A 88 -8.63 -25.51 -43.01
N GLY A 89 -9.59 -25.95 -42.19
CA GLY A 89 -11.02 -26.01 -42.51
C GLY A 89 -11.82 -24.71 -42.30
N ASP A 90 -11.43 -23.88 -41.34
CA ASP A 90 -11.94 -22.52 -41.14
C ASP A 90 -10.82 -21.54 -41.47
N ARG A 91 -10.34 -21.65 -42.72
CA ARG A 91 -9.10 -21.07 -43.28
C ARG A 91 -8.44 -20.10 -42.29
N GLY A 92 -7.38 -20.44 -41.54
CA GLY A 92 -6.47 -19.47 -40.88
C GLY A 92 -7.04 -18.09 -40.47
N ALA A 93 -8.25 -18.02 -39.88
CA ALA A 93 -8.96 -16.74 -39.72
C ALA A 93 -8.24 -15.83 -38.73
N LYS A 94 -7.63 -16.45 -37.71
CA LYS A 94 -6.80 -15.80 -36.71
C LYS A 94 -5.62 -15.07 -37.36
N MET A 95 -4.80 -15.77 -38.14
CA MET A 95 -3.64 -15.16 -38.79
C MET A 95 -4.00 -14.14 -39.86
N ARG A 96 -5.11 -14.31 -40.58
CA ARG A 96 -5.62 -13.24 -41.44
C ARG A 96 -5.96 -11.98 -40.65
N ASN A 97 -6.58 -12.11 -39.49
CA ASN A 97 -6.91 -10.97 -38.64
C ASN A 97 -5.64 -10.28 -38.13
N LEU A 98 -4.64 -11.06 -37.68
CA LEU A 98 -3.35 -10.53 -37.22
C LEU A 98 -2.60 -9.79 -38.34
N ARG A 99 -2.54 -10.36 -39.55
CA ARG A 99 -1.97 -9.69 -40.73
C ARG A 99 -2.75 -8.44 -41.15
N ALA A 100 -4.07 -8.45 -41.00
CA ALA A 100 -4.91 -7.27 -41.26
C ALA A 100 -4.63 -6.16 -40.25
N THR A 101 -4.49 -6.48 -38.96
CA THR A 101 -4.05 -5.54 -37.91
C THR A 101 -2.69 -4.95 -38.25
N ALA A 102 -1.70 -5.79 -38.58
CA ALA A 102 -0.37 -5.33 -38.96
C ALA A 102 -0.38 -4.41 -40.19
N THR A 103 -1.19 -4.75 -41.20
CA THR A 103 -1.38 -3.91 -42.40
C THR A 103 -1.97 -2.55 -42.02
N SER A 104 -2.98 -2.53 -41.15
CA SER A 104 -3.59 -1.30 -40.64
C SER A 104 -2.57 -0.42 -39.91
N ASP A 105 -1.72 -1.02 -39.07
CA ASP A 105 -0.70 -0.29 -38.32
C ASP A 105 0.40 0.29 -39.22
N VAL A 106 0.84 -0.46 -40.23
CA VAL A 106 1.75 0.07 -41.28
C VAL A 106 1.11 1.26 -42.00
N MET A 107 -0.18 1.19 -42.32
CA MET A 107 -0.90 2.30 -42.96
C MET A 107 -1.00 3.52 -42.04
N SER A 108 -1.18 3.32 -40.73
CA SER A 108 -1.14 4.40 -39.74
C SER A 108 0.23 5.09 -39.71
N VAL A 109 1.34 4.34 -39.76
CA VAL A 109 2.69 4.92 -39.85
C VAL A 109 2.87 5.73 -41.13
N LYS A 110 2.43 5.21 -42.28
CA LYS A 110 2.46 5.94 -43.56
C LYS A 110 1.64 7.23 -43.50
N LEU A 111 0.49 7.20 -42.84
CA LEU A 111 -0.35 8.39 -42.66
C LEU A 111 0.34 9.42 -41.77
N THR A 112 0.98 8.99 -40.68
CA THR A 112 1.79 9.86 -39.82
C THR A 112 2.94 10.51 -40.59
N ALA A 113 3.69 9.75 -41.39
CA ALA A 113 4.75 10.30 -42.25
C ALA A 113 4.20 11.38 -43.21
N LYS A 114 3.05 11.11 -43.83
CA LYS A 114 2.39 12.07 -44.73
C LYS A 114 1.96 13.35 -44.01
N ASN A 115 1.41 13.22 -42.79
CA ASN A 115 1.00 14.37 -41.98
C ASN A 115 2.21 15.20 -41.54
N ASN A 116 3.28 14.54 -41.07
CA ASN A 116 4.53 15.21 -40.68
C ASN A 116 5.16 15.94 -41.86
N ALA A 117 5.15 15.34 -43.06
CA ALA A 117 5.71 15.97 -44.26
C ALA A 117 5.00 17.28 -44.59
N ASN A 118 3.66 17.28 -44.52
CA ASN A 118 2.84 18.47 -44.72
C ASN A 118 3.10 19.54 -43.64
N SER A 119 3.22 19.13 -42.37
CA SER A 119 3.42 20.04 -41.24
C SER A 119 4.83 20.64 -41.20
N ASN A 120 5.85 19.85 -41.53
CA ASN A 120 7.25 20.24 -41.42
C ASN A 120 7.81 20.81 -42.74
N SER A 121 7.01 20.84 -43.82
CA SER A 121 7.47 21.19 -45.17
C SER A 121 8.65 20.32 -45.65
N THR A 122 8.63 19.03 -45.31
CA THR A 122 9.60 17.99 -45.71
C THR A 122 8.95 17.01 -46.70
N THR A 123 9.70 16.02 -47.21
CA THR A 123 9.11 14.99 -48.09
C THR A 123 8.54 13.82 -47.29
N TYR A 124 7.58 13.11 -47.88
CA TYR A 124 7.04 11.89 -47.31
C TYR A 124 8.14 10.84 -47.06
N GLU A 125 9.07 10.68 -48.00
CA GLU A 125 10.17 9.74 -47.91
C GLU A 125 11.11 10.06 -46.74
N GLU A 126 11.40 11.34 -46.51
CA GLU A 126 12.24 11.79 -45.40
C GLU A 126 11.59 11.49 -44.05
N GLU A 127 10.30 11.81 -43.90
CA GLU A 127 9.57 11.52 -42.66
C GLU A 127 9.33 10.02 -42.45
N LEU A 128 9.16 9.26 -43.53
CA LEU A 128 9.05 7.81 -43.44
C LEU A 128 10.38 7.16 -43.02
N GLU A 129 11.52 7.64 -43.52
CA GLU A 129 12.83 7.14 -43.09
C GLU A 129 13.08 7.47 -41.59
N LYS A 130 12.67 8.66 -41.12
CA LYS A 130 12.70 9.00 -39.69
C LYS A 130 11.87 8.04 -38.86
N LEU A 131 10.66 7.69 -39.33
CA LEU A 131 9.81 6.72 -38.65
C LEU A 131 10.40 5.30 -38.68
N PHE A 132 11.03 4.88 -39.78
CA PHE A 132 11.76 3.61 -39.84
C PHE A 132 12.90 3.55 -38.83
N ASP A 133 13.69 4.62 -38.71
CA ASP A 133 14.75 4.68 -37.70
C ASP A 133 14.17 4.69 -36.27
N SER A 134 13.01 5.33 -36.03
CA SER A 134 12.32 5.30 -34.73
C SER A 134 11.76 3.92 -34.38
N GLU A 135 11.27 3.20 -35.39
CA GLU A 135 10.74 1.84 -35.29
C GLU A 135 11.88 0.79 -35.35
N ASN A 136 13.13 1.20 -35.60
CA ASN A 136 14.30 0.34 -35.76
C ASN A 136 14.15 -0.71 -36.89
N VAL A 137 13.64 -0.27 -38.04
CA VAL A 137 13.46 -1.06 -39.27
C VAL A 137 14.12 -0.36 -40.46
N ASN A 138 14.29 -1.04 -41.60
CA ASN A 138 14.93 -0.48 -42.79
C ASN A 138 13.96 -0.14 -43.92
N ASN A 139 12.81 -0.81 -43.96
CA ASN A 139 11.86 -0.72 -45.06
C ASN A 139 10.45 -1.12 -44.61
N ILE A 140 9.50 -1.00 -45.54
CA ILE A 140 8.09 -1.30 -45.31
C ILE A 140 7.88 -2.77 -44.94
N ASP A 141 8.65 -3.70 -45.51
CA ASP A 141 8.49 -5.13 -45.26
C ASP A 141 8.95 -5.49 -43.84
N GLU A 142 10.08 -4.95 -43.39
CA GLU A 142 10.54 -5.08 -42.00
C GLU A 142 9.57 -4.41 -41.01
N LEU A 143 8.99 -3.26 -41.39
CA LEU A 143 7.95 -2.62 -40.58
C LEU A 143 6.72 -3.52 -40.46
N PHE A 144 6.27 -4.13 -41.57
CA PHE A 144 5.16 -5.06 -41.57
C PHE A 144 5.43 -6.27 -40.66
N GLU A 145 6.61 -6.90 -40.79
CA GLU A 145 6.99 -8.02 -39.94
C GLU A 145 7.04 -7.65 -38.46
N LYS A 146 7.54 -6.44 -38.14
CA LYS A 146 7.53 -5.94 -36.78
C LYS A 146 6.09 -5.77 -36.26
N LYS A 147 5.21 -5.12 -37.02
CA LYS A 147 3.80 -4.91 -36.64
C LYS A 147 3.02 -6.23 -36.55
N LEU A 148 3.36 -7.21 -37.39
CA LEU A 148 2.79 -8.55 -37.31
C LEU A 148 3.17 -9.24 -36.00
N TYR A 149 4.44 -9.21 -35.61
CA TYR A 149 4.86 -9.75 -34.33
C TYR A 149 4.24 -9.00 -33.14
N GLU A 150 4.14 -7.68 -33.19
CA GLU A 150 3.45 -6.89 -32.15
C GLU A 150 1.98 -7.35 -31.99
N ALA A 151 1.29 -7.62 -33.10
CA ALA A 151 -0.07 -8.15 -33.09
C ALA A 151 -0.16 -9.58 -32.55
N GLU A 152 0.74 -10.48 -33.00
CA GLU A 152 0.85 -11.87 -32.51
C GLU A 152 1.13 -11.93 -31.02
N LYS A 153 2.10 -11.15 -30.54
CA LYS A 153 2.46 -11.05 -29.13
C LYS A 153 1.30 -10.49 -28.30
N LYS A 154 0.63 -9.43 -28.77
CA LYS A 154 -0.55 -8.89 -28.09
C LYS A 154 -1.65 -9.93 -27.97
N ASP A 155 -1.91 -10.68 -29.02
CA ASP A 155 -2.91 -11.74 -29.01
C ASP A 155 -2.52 -12.92 -28.12
N PHE A 156 -1.24 -13.30 -28.14
CA PHE A 156 -0.71 -14.35 -27.28
C PHE A 156 -0.85 -13.98 -25.80
N ASN A 157 -0.48 -12.75 -25.44
CA ASN A 157 -0.68 -12.20 -24.10
C ASN A 157 -2.17 -12.13 -23.75
N SER A 158 -3.06 -11.87 -24.71
CA SER A 158 -4.51 -11.92 -24.48
C SER A 158 -5.01 -13.34 -24.20
N GLN A 159 -4.39 -14.38 -24.75
CA GLN A 159 -4.73 -15.77 -24.42
C GLN A 159 -4.28 -16.11 -22.99
N MET A 160 -3.19 -15.52 -22.50
CA MET A 160 -2.79 -15.62 -21.09
C MET A 160 -3.86 -15.11 -20.16
N THR A 161 -4.41 -13.93 -20.42
CA THR A 161 -5.42 -13.32 -19.56
C THR A 161 -6.79 -13.98 -19.71
N GLN A 162 -7.10 -14.56 -20.88
CA GLN A 162 -8.39 -15.21 -21.13
C GLN A 162 -8.47 -16.65 -20.61
N ASN A 163 -7.47 -17.49 -20.91
CA ASN A 163 -7.51 -18.92 -20.59
C ASN A 163 -6.16 -19.49 -20.13
N PHE A 164 -5.26 -18.62 -19.67
CA PHE A 164 -3.91 -18.98 -19.26
C PHE A 164 -3.12 -19.73 -20.34
N GLY A 165 -3.44 -19.50 -21.62
CA GLY A 165 -2.81 -20.14 -22.78
C GLY A 165 -2.99 -21.67 -22.84
N THR A 166 -3.99 -22.21 -22.14
CA THR A 166 -4.33 -23.65 -22.15
C THR A 166 -5.18 -24.04 -23.35
N GLY A 167 -5.83 -23.07 -24.00
CA GLY A 167 -6.84 -23.29 -25.03
C GLY A 167 -8.20 -23.74 -24.49
N ASP A 168 -8.35 -23.93 -23.18
CA ASP A 168 -9.60 -24.30 -22.53
C ASP A 168 -10.34 -23.05 -22.03
N ASN A 169 -11.44 -22.70 -22.69
CA ASN A 169 -12.24 -21.51 -22.36
C ASN A 169 -12.99 -21.61 -21.01
N SER A 170 -12.94 -22.76 -20.33
CA SER A 170 -13.45 -22.87 -18.96
C SER A 170 -12.49 -22.30 -17.91
N ILE A 171 -11.20 -22.19 -18.25
CA ILE A 171 -10.17 -21.59 -17.41
C ILE A 171 -10.18 -20.07 -17.61
N ASN A 172 -10.16 -19.31 -16.52
CA ASN A 172 -9.95 -17.86 -16.56
C ASN A 172 -8.46 -17.56 -16.27
N GLY A 173 -7.82 -16.84 -17.17
CA GLY A 173 -6.41 -16.47 -17.04
C GLY A 173 -6.11 -15.52 -15.89
N TYR A 174 -6.98 -14.54 -15.61
CA TYR A 174 -6.85 -13.67 -14.44
C TYR A 174 -6.92 -14.46 -13.15
N GLU A 175 -7.85 -15.39 -13.02
CA GLU A 175 -7.95 -16.25 -11.82
C GLU A 175 -6.71 -17.13 -11.68
N ALA A 176 -6.21 -17.71 -12.78
CA ALA A 176 -4.99 -18.52 -12.77
C ALA A 176 -3.75 -17.73 -12.30
N MET A 177 -3.60 -16.48 -12.75
CA MET A 177 -2.49 -15.60 -12.34
C MET A 177 -2.69 -15.04 -10.93
N ARG A 178 -3.94 -14.81 -10.52
CA ARG A 178 -4.33 -14.30 -9.21
C ARG A 178 -4.04 -15.34 -8.13
N ASP A 179 -4.47 -16.57 -8.36
CA ASP A 179 -4.48 -17.66 -7.39
C ASP A 179 -3.20 -18.51 -7.46
N GLY A 180 -2.42 -18.39 -8.54
CA GLY A 180 -1.21 -19.18 -8.77
C GLY A 180 -1.49 -20.61 -9.25
N TYR A 181 -2.75 -20.96 -9.47
CA TYR A 181 -3.17 -22.24 -9.99
C TYR A 181 -4.47 -22.13 -10.79
N TYR A 182 -4.76 -23.16 -11.59
CA TYR A 182 -6.06 -23.33 -12.24
C TYR A 182 -6.54 -24.78 -12.11
N MET A 183 -7.84 -24.99 -12.28
CA MET A 183 -8.43 -26.33 -12.28
C MET A 183 -8.59 -26.81 -13.72
N GLN A 184 -8.11 -28.02 -14.01
CA GLN A 184 -8.27 -28.66 -15.31
C GLN A 184 -8.68 -30.12 -15.12
N ASN A 185 -9.83 -30.52 -15.68
CA ASN A 185 -10.38 -31.87 -15.53
C ASN A 185 -10.51 -32.33 -14.05
N GLY A 186 -10.76 -31.39 -13.13
CA GLY A 186 -10.86 -31.67 -11.69
C GLY A 186 -9.52 -31.72 -10.94
N GLU A 187 -8.40 -31.55 -11.64
CA GLU A 187 -7.06 -31.49 -11.05
C GLU A 187 -6.58 -30.04 -10.90
N LYS A 188 -5.96 -29.73 -9.76
CA LYS A 188 -5.26 -28.47 -9.53
C LYS A 188 -3.92 -28.49 -10.28
N LYS A 189 -3.69 -27.51 -11.15
CA LYS A 189 -2.44 -27.31 -11.90
C LYS A 189 -1.81 -25.98 -11.49
N THR A 190 -0.51 -25.98 -11.24
CA THR A 190 0.23 -24.77 -10.89
C THR A 190 0.37 -23.88 -12.13
N SER A 191 0.08 -22.59 -11.98
CA SER A 191 0.15 -21.63 -13.10
C SER A 191 1.61 -21.34 -13.48
N PHE A 192 2.49 -21.22 -12.49
CA PHE A 192 3.88 -20.82 -12.67
C PHE A 192 4.83 -21.83 -12.03
N GLU A 193 5.05 -22.94 -12.72
CA GLU A 193 5.88 -24.05 -12.22
C GLU A 193 7.36 -23.67 -12.14
N GLY A 194 7.99 -24.04 -11.02
CA GLY A 194 9.44 -23.97 -10.84
C GLY A 194 10.13 -25.26 -11.28
N SER A 195 11.38 -25.15 -11.72
CA SER A 195 12.24 -26.29 -12.03
C SER A 195 13.72 -25.91 -11.98
N GLU A 196 14.61 -26.91 -11.90
CA GLU A 196 16.06 -26.68 -11.97
C GLU A 196 16.47 -26.00 -13.29
N ASP A 197 15.77 -26.30 -14.39
CA ASP A 197 16.08 -25.79 -15.73
C ASP A 197 15.57 -24.36 -15.98
N TRP A 198 14.44 -23.98 -15.36
CA TRP A 198 13.76 -22.72 -15.67
C TRP A 198 13.79 -21.70 -14.53
N GLY A 199 14.13 -22.14 -13.32
CA GLY A 199 14.19 -21.33 -12.12
C GLY A 199 13.01 -21.54 -11.20
N ILE A 200 12.92 -20.67 -10.19
CA ILE A 200 11.86 -20.69 -9.18
C ILE A 200 10.46 -20.53 -9.81
N GLY A 201 9.45 -21.04 -9.10
CA GLY A 201 8.03 -20.87 -9.46
C GLY A 201 7.42 -19.60 -8.86
N ASN A 202 6.11 -19.43 -9.04
CA ASN A 202 5.35 -18.34 -8.44
C ASN A 202 3.98 -18.77 -7.91
N ASP A 203 3.63 -18.31 -6.72
CA ASP A 203 2.41 -18.69 -6.00
C ASP A 203 1.16 -17.88 -6.39
N GLY A 204 1.27 -16.97 -7.35
CA GLY A 204 0.18 -16.08 -7.76
C GLY A 204 0.19 -14.72 -7.07
N TRP A 205 -0.65 -13.83 -7.56
CA TRP A 205 -0.71 -12.44 -7.11
C TRP A 205 -1.13 -12.31 -5.65
N LEU A 206 -2.14 -13.08 -5.21
CA LEU A 206 -2.66 -12.97 -3.84
C LEU A 206 -1.58 -13.26 -2.81
N LYS A 207 -0.84 -14.36 -2.99
CA LYS A 207 0.27 -14.75 -2.11
C LYS A 207 1.53 -13.91 -2.34
N GLY A 208 1.80 -13.52 -3.58
CA GLY A 208 2.97 -12.71 -3.93
C GLY A 208 2.89 -11.26 -3.44
N GLN A 209 1.71 -10.66 -3.49
CA GLN A 209 1.49 -9.23 -3.24
C GLN A 209 0.70 -8.92 -1.96
N MET A 210 -0.02 -9.90 -1.40
CA MET A 210 -0.82 -9.79 -0.19
C MET A 210 -1.67 -8.49 -0.16
N PRO A 211 -2.64 -8.36 -1.09
CA PRO A 211 -3.38 -7.13 -1.32
C PRO A 211 -4.35 -6.79 -0.18
N TYR A 212 -4.30 -5.53 0.27
CA TYR A 212 -5.28 -4.96 1.19
C TYR A 212 -6.26 -4.06 0.46
N HIS A 213 -7.49 -3.97 0.96
CA HIS A 213 -8.41 -2.91 0.61
C HIS A 213 -8.50 -1.90 1.75
N ILE A 214 -8.00 -0.69 1.50
CA ILE A 214 -7.87 0.36 2.49
C ILE A 214 -8.76 1.56 2.14
N ARG A 215 -9.30 2.19 3.18
CA ARG A 215 -9.92 3.51 3.12
C ARG A 215 -9.11 4.47 3.97
N HIS A 216 -9.08 5.74 3.57
CA HIS A 216 -8.44 6.78 4.36
C HIS A 216 -9.19 8.12 4.36
N ILE A 217 -8.84 8.97 5.31
CA ILE A 217 -9.16 10.40 5.34
C ILE A 217 -7.83 11.12 5.53
N LEU A 218 -7.47 11.96 4.57
CA LEU A 218 -6.28 12.81 4.66
C LEU A 218 -6.66 14.20 5.15
N VAL A 219 -6.04 14.64 6.25
CA VAL A 219 -5.98 16.06 6.61
C VAL A 219 -4.59 16.59 6.26
N LYS A 220 -4.48 17.44 5.25
CA LYS A 220 -3.19 18.03 4.84
C LYS A 220 -2.76 19.10 5.86
N LEU A 221 -1.47 19.09 6.20
CA LEU A 221 -0.87 20.09 7.09
C LEU A 221 0.07 20.99 6.28
N ALA A 222 -0.37 22.19 5.92
CA ALA A 222 0.45 23.17 5.23
C ALA A 222 1.39 23.92 6.21
N SER A 223 0.99 24.02 7.47
CA SER A 223 1.76 24.71 8.52
C SER A 223 2.92 23.88 9.06
N ALA A 224 2.90 22.58 8.82
CA ALA A 224 3.86 21.61 9.32
C ALA A 224 5.07 21.49 8.39
N ALA A 225 5.79 22.60 8.20
CA ALA A 225 6.87 22.74 7.23
C ALA A 225 8.26 22.49 7.82
N ASP A 226 8.40 22.49 9.15
CA ASP A 226 9.69 22.40 9.83
C ASP A 226 10.19 20.94 9.89
N LYS A 227 9.32 19.95 9.64
CA LYS A 227 9.62 18.50 9.57
C LYS A 227 10.30 17.96 10.83
N SER A 228 10.19 18.67 11.95
CA SER A 228 10.73 18.28 13.25
C SER A 228 9.78 17.30 13.93
N TYR A 229 10.31 16.24 14.55
CA TYR A 229 9.50 15.32 15.37
C TYR A 229 8.99 15.92 16.68
N THR A 230 9.46 17.12 17.06
CA THR A 230 9.25 17.67 18.40
C THR A 230 8.69 19.09 18.44
N GLN A 231 8.84 19.85 17.36
CA GLN A 231 8.59 21.30 17.35
C GLN A 231 7.87 21.79 16.09
N ASP A 232 7.27 20.90 15.31
CA ASP A 232 6.54 21.26 14.11
C ASP A 232 5.21 21.95 14.44
N LYS A 233 4.55 22.55 13.45
CA LYS A 233 3.42 23.44 13.68
C LYS A 233 2.17 22.93 13.00
N ILE A 234 1.03 23.14 13.65
CA ILE A 234 -0.29 22.95 13.07
C ILE A 234 -1.05 24.28 13.06
N GLY A 235 -1.59 24.62 11.90
CA GLY A 235 -2.34 25.85 11.69
C GLY A 235 -3.78 25.73 12.17
N ASP A 236 -4.39 26.86 12.48
CA ASP A 236 -5.85 26.99 12.46
C ASP A 236 -6.25 28.26 11.70
N SER A 237 -7.49 28.36 11.22
CA SER A 237 -7.92 29.57 10.52
C SER A 237 -8.21 30.70 11.52
N THR A 238 -7.74 31.90 11.20
CA THR A 238 -8.10 33.13 11.90
C THR A 238 -9.53 33.59 11.58
N GLY A 239 -10.19 33.00 10.57
CA GLY A 239 -11.58 33.26 10.22
C GLY A 239 -12.55 32.65 11.23
N VAL A 240 -13.65 33.36 11.55
CA VAL A 240 -14.67 32.88 12.49
C VAL A 240 -15.49 31.69 11.97
N ASN A 241 -15.49 31.44 10.66
CA ASN A 241 -16.29 30.38 9.99
C ASN A 241 -15.44 29.40 9.17
N GLU A 242 -14.11 29.42 9.31
CA GLU A 242 -13.21 28.55 8.57
C GLU A 242 -12.61 27.52 9.54
N SER A 243 -12.62 26.24 9.16
CA SER A 243 -11.88 25.19 9.86
C SER A 243 -10.45 25.19 9.35
N GLY A 244 -9.48 25.50 10.22
CA GLY A 244 -8.08 25.24 9.91
C GLY A 244 -7.67 23.81 10.29
N GLU A 245 -6.39 23.50 10.09
CA GLU A 245 -5.84 22.14 10.18
C GLU A 245 -6.14 21.46 11.52
N ALA A 246 -5.86 22.15 12.64
CA ALA A 246 -6.10 21.66 14.00
C ALA A 246 -7.57 21.32 14.25
N THR A 247 -8.47 22.23 13.89
CA THR A 247 -9.93 22.04 14.01
C THR A 247 -10.39 20.86 13.15
N LYS A 248 -9.82 20.71 11.95
CA LYS A 248 -10.19 19.68 11.00
C LYS A 248 -9.79 18.28 11.48
N VAL A 249 -8.56 18.10 11.96
CA VAL A 249 -8.08 16.86 12.59
C VAL A 249 -9.00 16.45 13.73
N ALA A 250 -9.31 17.39 14.62
CA ALA A 250 -10.17 17.12 15.77
C ALA A 250 -11.60 16.73 15.35
N ASN A 251 -12.17 17.42 14.37
CA ASN A 251 -13.52 17.11 13.90
C ASN A 251 -13.61 15.73 13.24
N VAL A 252 -12.60 15.28 12.49
CA VAL A 252 -12.59 13.91 11.95
C VAL A 252 -12.70 12.89 13.08
N ILE A 253 -11.94 13.05 14.16
CA ILE A 253 -11.99 12.14 15.31
C ILE A 253 -13.34 12.22 16.05
N LEU A 254 -13.91 13.42 16.22
CA LEU A 254 -15.21 13.60 16.86
C LEU A 254 -16.35 12.94 16.07
N GLU A 255 -16.35 13.13 14.75
CA GLU A 255 -17.33 12.54 13.83
C GLU A 255 -17.18 11.02 13.79
N LEU A 256 -15.95 10.52 13.71
CA LEU A 256 -15.66 9.09 13.84
C LEU A 256 -16.11 8.58 15.20
N ALA A 257 -15.93 9.29 16.31
CA ALA A 257 -16.37 8.83 17.62
C ALA A 257 -17.91 8.83 17.79
N GLY A 258 -18.65 9.58 16.96
CA GLY A 258 -20.08 9.82 17.16
C GLY A 258 -20.34 10.80 18.30
N ALA A 259 -19.55 11.87 18.38
CA ALA A 259 -19.60 12.86 19.43
C ALA A 259 -20.23 14.18 18.94
N GLN A 260 -21.04 14.80 19.79
CA GLN A 260 -21.63 16.12 19.54
C GLN A 260 -21.64 16.96 20.83
N PHE A 261 -21.81 18.28 20.70
CA PHE A 261 -21.97 19.16 21.84
C PHE A 261 -23.44 19.47 22.06
N ASN A 262 -23.92 19.24 23.28
CA ASN A 262 -25.27 19.61 23.67
C ASN A 262 -25.43 21.13 23.58
N ALA A 263 -26.35 21.62 22.75
CA ALA A 263 -26.52 23.06 22.54
C ALA A 263 -26.97 23.83 23.80
N SER A 264 -27.61 23.15 24.77
CA SER A 264 -28.12 23.78 25.99
C SER A 264 -27.11 23.79 27.12
N THR A 265 -26.36 22.70 27.29
CA THR A 265 -25.42 22.53 28.41
C THR A 265 -23.96 22.77 28.02
N GLY A 266 -23.65 22.69 26.72
CA GLY A 266 -22.28 22.71 26.19
C GLY A 266 -21.50 21.42 26.45
N ILE A 267 -22.10 20.42 27.10
CA ILE A 267 -21.49 19.13 27.43
C ILE A 267 -21.33 18.27 26.18
N LEU A 268 -20.20 17.58 26.05
CA LEU A 268 -19.99 16.59 25.00
C LEU A 268 -20.86 15.36 25.27
N GLU A 269 -21.65 14.95 24.29
CA GLU A 269 -22.56 13.81 24.36
C GLU A 269 -22.49 12.95 23.09
N SER A 270 -23.07 11.76 23.18
CA SER A 270 -23.19 10.83 22.05
C SER A 270 -24.23 11.31 21.05
N THR A 271 -23.99 11.10 19.76
CA THR A 271 -25.01 11.22 18.70
C THR A 271 -25.99 10.05 18.68
N GLY A 272 -25.69 8.96 19.40
CA GLY A 272 -26.31 7.65 19.17
C GLY A 272 -25.63 6.90 18.02
N ALA A 273 -25.64 5.57 18.07
CA ALA A 273 -24.99 4.73 17.06
C ALA A 273 -25.68 4.84 15.70
N GLU A 274 -27.00 5.04 15.70
CA GLU A 274 -27.86 5.17 14.53
C GLU A 274 -27.70 6.49 13.78
N ASN A 275 -27.24 7.55 14.46
CA ASN A 275 -27.02 8.87 13.85
C ASN A 275 -25.53 9.14 13.58
N ARG A 276 -24.66 8.19 13.89
CA ARG A 276 -23.22 8.32 13.67
C ARG A 276 -22.91 8.28 12.17
N HIS A 277 -22.13 9.23 11.71
CA HIS A 277 -21.68 9.27 10.32
C HIS A 277 -20.77 8.07 9.99
N ASN A 278 -20.91 7.55 8.76
CA ASN A 278 -20.02 6.51 8.28
C ASN A 278 -18.70 7.08 7.78
N PHE A 279 -17.67 6.23 7.70
CA PHE A 279 -16.33 6.64 7.28
C PHE A 279 -16.36 7.37 5.93
N GLY A 280 -17.18 6.90 4.99
CA GLY A 280 -17.31 7.47 3.64
C GLY A 280 -17.85 8.89 3.65
N SER A 281 -18.92 9.16 4.42
CA SER A 281 -19.46 10.52 4.57
C SER A 281 -18.47 11.48 5.21
N ILE A 282 -17.68 11.01 6.20
CA ILE A 282 -16.66 11.82 6.84
C ILE A 282 -15.53 12.12 5.84
N ALA A 283 -15.11 11.13 5.04
CA ALA A 283 -14.11 11.32 3.99
C ALA A 283 -14.55 12.34 2.93
N LEU A 284 -15.81 12.31 2.49
CA LEU A 284 -16.36 13.33 1.57
C LEU A 284 -16.23 14.76 2.14
N SER A 285 -16.45 14.91 3.44
CA SER A 285 -16.43 16.22 4.10
C SER A 285 -15.03 16.71 4.47
N TYR A 286 -14.13 15.80 4.82
CA TYR A 286 -12.87 16.15 5.47
C TYR A 286 -11.61 15.73 4.73
N SER A 287 -11.66 14.86 3.72
CA SER A 287 -10.42 14.47 3.04
C SER A 287 -9.92 15.54 2.06
N ASP A 288 -8.61 15.82 2.10
CA ASP A 288 -7.94 16.87 1.30
C ASP A 288 -7.33 16.37 -0.03
N ASP A 289 -7.49 15.08 -0.33
CA ASP A 289 -7.10 14.49 -1.61
C ASP A 289 -8.31 13.88 -2.33
N SER A 290 -8.05 13.16 -3.42
CA SER A 290 -9.09 12.57 -4.26
C SER A 290 -10.00 11.57 -3.53
N SER A 291 -9.62 11.07 -2.35
CA SER A 291 -10.45 10.15 -1.57
C SER A 291 -11.78 10.79 -1.13
N ASN A 292 -11.86 12.12 -1.07
CA ASN A 292 -13.11 12.87 -0.84
C ASN A 292 -14.14 12.78 -1.98
N THR A 293 -13.80 12.20 -3.13
CA THR A 293 -14.75 11.96 -4.24
C THR A 293 -15.16 10.50 -4.36
N VAL A 294 -14.52 9.63 -3.57
CA VAL A 294 -14.69 8.18 -3.64
C VAL A 294 -14.92 7.58 -2.25
N TYR A 295 -15.53 8.33 -1.32
CA TYR A 295 -15.94 7.81 0.00
C TYR A 295 -14.78 7.23 0.84
N GLY A 296 -13.61 7.86 0.73
CA GLY A 296 -12.39 7.46 1.44
C GLY A 296 -11.60 6.35 0.76
N GLU A 297 -12.06 5.81 -0.37
CA GLU A 297 -11.38 4.70 -1.04
C GLU A 297 -9.99 5.09 -1.51
N TYR A 298 -8.97 4.41 -0.98
CA TYR A 298 -7.61 4.50 -1.50
C TYR A 298 -7.45 3.56 -2.71
N GLY A 299 -7.91 2.31 -2.55
CA GLY A 299 -7.79 1.26 -3.55
C GLY A 299 -7.06 0.04 -3.01
N ILE A 300 -6.41 -0.70 -3.91
CA ILE A 300 -5.67 -1.92 -3.57
C ILE A 300 -4.25 -1.52 -3.14
N MET A 301 -3.88 -1.85 -1.90
CA MET A 301 -2.54 -1.65 -1.35
C MET A 301 -1.77 -2.97 -1.38
N ASN A 302 -0.72 -3.04 -2.20
CA ASN A 302 0.12 -4.23 -2.41
C ASN A 302 1.50 -4.05 -1.79
N LYS A 303 2.16 -5.16 -1.44
CA LYS A 303 3.54 -5.18 -0.91
C LYS A 303 4.55 -4.35 -1.73
N ASN A 304 4.43 -4.32 -3.07
CA ASN A 304 5.44 -3.74 -3.96
C ASN A 304 5.05 -2.38 -4.58
N VAL A 305 4.80 -1.35 -3.77
CA VAL A 305 4.66 0.02 -4.31
C VAL A 305 5.94 0.83 -4.06
N VAL A 306 6.95 0.57 -4.88
CA VAL A 306 8.07 1.50 -5.09
C VAL A 306 8.10 1.84 -6.58
N GLY A 307 7.86 3.10 -6.94
CA GLY A 307 8.30 3.60 -8.26
C GLY A 307 7.33 4.31 -9.21
N SER A 308 6.18 4.84 -8.81
CA SER A 308 5.46 5.79 -9.68
C SER A 308 4.60 6.78 -8.90
N ASP A 309 5.06 8.04 -8.75
CA ASP A 309 4.37 9.28 -8.34
C ASP A 309 3.33 9.23 -7.18
N SER A 310 3.25 8.11 -6.47
CA SER A 310 2.27 7.74 -5.46
C SER A 310 2.87 6.78 -4.42
N ALA A 311 4.20 6.67 -4.37
CA ALA A 311 4.90 5.87 -3.37
C ALA A 311 4.41 6.31 -1.98
N LEU A 312 3.56 5.47 -1.39
CA LEU A 312 3.03 5.70 -0.05
C LEU A 312 4.23 5.87 0.88
N VAL A 313 4.14 6.87 1.74
CA VAL A 313 5.17 7.09 2.76
C VAL A 313 5.13 5.88 3.71
N HIS A 314 6.30 5.39 4.13
CA HIS A 314 6.45 4.14 4.88
C HIS A 314 5.45 4.01 6.04
N GLU A 315 5.18 5.11 6.74
CA GLU A 315 4.29 5.16 7.89
C GLU A 315 2.86 4.72 7.57
N PHE A 316 2.35 5.07 6.39
CA PHE A 316 1.00 4.70 5.97
C PHE A 316 0.89 3.20 5.70
N GLN A 317 1.78 2.70 4.84
CA GLN A 317 1.70 1.32 4.36
C GLN A 317 2.25 0.32 5.39
N LEU A 318 3.51 0.51 5.80
CA LEU A 318 4.19 -0.39 6.73
C LEU A 318 3.58 -0.27 8.12
N GLY A 319 3.14 0.92 8.54
CA GLY A 319 2.38 1.06 9.78
C GLY A 319 1.07 0.25 9.77
N THR A 320 0.33 0.25 8.66
CA THR A 320 -0.88 -0.58 8.53
C THR A 320 -0.55 -2.07 8.59
N TYR A 321 0.52 -2.51 7.94
CA TYR A 321 0.96 -3.90 8.00
C TYR A 321 1.47 -4.32 9.38
N ALA A 322 2.25 -3.46 10.07
CA ALA A 322 2.68 -3.69 11.45
C ALA A 322 1.45 -3.84 12.37
N PHE A 323 0.45 -2.97 12.21
CA PHE A 323 -0.78 -3.10 12.98
C PHE A 323 -1.49 -4.44 12.73
N GLU A 324 -1.77 -4.80 11.48
CA GLU A 324 -2.53 -6.01 11.16
C GLU A 324 -1.77 -7.30 11.47
N SER A 325 -0.43 -7.29 11.39
CA SER A 325 0.39 -8.50 11.53
C SER A 325 1.06 -8.70 12.90
N LEU A 326 1.34 -7.62 13.64
CA LEU A 326 1.96 -7.67 14.97
C LEU A 326 1.02 -7.25 16.09
N TYR A 327 0.30 -6.14 15.92
CA TYR A 327 -0.46 -5.51 17.02
C TYR A 327 -1.93 -5.94 17.06
N SER A 328 -2.36 -6.68 16.06
CA SER A 328 -3.70 -7.23 15.89
C SER A 328 -3.68 -8.75 16.03
N LYS A 329 -4.59 -9.27 16.84
CA LYS A 329 -4.87 -10.69 17.07
C LYS A 329 -5.94 -11.23 16.13
N ARG A 330 -6.33 -10.44 15.13
CA ARG A 330 -7.37 -10.81 14.17
C ARG A 330 -7.04 -12.06 13.36
N GLU A 331 -5.77 -12.47 13.27
CA GLU A 331 -5.34 -13.59 12.44
C GLU A 331 -4.62 -14.66 13.25
N SER A 332 -5.04 -15.92 13.08
CA SER A 332 -4.48 -17.07 13.80
C SER A 332 -3.80 -18.10 12.89
N SER A 333 -4.14 -18.15 11.60
CA SER A 333 -3.40 -18.93 10.59
C SER A 333 -2.32 -18.07 9.95
N LYS A 334 -1.08 -18.36 10.31
CA LYS A 334 0.09 -17.50 10.11
C LYS A 334 1.04 -17.98 9.01
N GLU A 335 0.57 -18.90 8.18
CA GLU A 335 1.26 -19.24 6.93
C GLU A 335 1.38 -17.96 6.10
N GLU A 336 2.58 -17.65 5.62
CA GLU A 336 2.86 -16.52 4.71
C GLU A 336 2.83 -15.11 5.34
N ALA A 337 2.61 -14.98 6.65
CA ALA A 337 2.61 -13.68 7.35
C ALA A 337 3.95 -12.92 7.24
N TYR A 338 5.07 -13.64 7.08
CA TYR A 338 6.39 -13.08 6.80
C TYR A 338 6.45 -12.14 5.59
N ARG A 339 5.50 -12.26 4.67
CA ARG A 339 5.43 -11.40 3.49
C ARG A 339 5.00 -9.98 3.85
N LEU A 340 4.40 -9.77 5.02
CA LEU A 340 3.86 -8.51 5.52
C LEU A 340 4.42 -8.07 6.89
N MET A 341 5.09 -8.97 7.62
CA MET A 341 5.68 -8.68 8.93
C MET A 341 7.07 -8.05 8.81
N PRO A 342 7.45 -7.13 9.73
CA PRO A 342 8.81 -6.60 9.78
C PRO A 342 9.81 -7.66 10.23
N GLY A 343 11.03 -7.63 9.68
CA GLY A 343 12.18 -8.31 10.26
C GLY A 343 12.16 -9.85 10.22
N LEU A 344 11.29 -10.48 9.41
CA LEU A 344 11.30 -11.94 9.21
C LEU A 344 12.17 -12.34 8.01
N THR A 345 12.59 -13.59 7.95
CA THR A 345 13.36 -14.14 6.81
C THR A 345 12.44 -14.42 5.60
N GLN A 346 13.04 -14.57 4.41
CA GLN A 346 12.29 -14.84 3.17
C GLN A 346 11.61 -16.21 3.16
N ASN A 347 12.01 -17.13 4.05
CA ASN A 347 11.51 -18.50 4.10
C ASN A 347 10.63 -18.76 5.33
N ALA A 348 10.37 -17.74 6.15
CA ALA A 348 9.56 -17.85 7.35
C ALA A 348 8.15 -18.36 7.02
N ASP A 349 7.79 -19.58 7.39
CA ASP A 349 6.50 -20.20 7.05
C ASP A 349 5.46 -20.12 8.19
N HIS A 350 5.83 -19.51 9.31
CA HIS A 350 4.99 -19.29 10.48
C HIS A 350 5.38 -17.98 11.20
N ASN A 351 4.57 -17.51 12.14
CA ASN A 351 5.01 -16.39 12.99
C ASN A 351 6.04 -16.87 14.00
N PRO A 352 7.04 -16.04 14.33
CA PRO A 352 7.93 -16.32 15.43
C PRO A 352 7.15 -16.47 16.74
N GLU A 353 7.47 -17.53 17.48
CA GLU A 353 7.21 -17.60 18.92
C GLU A 353 8.39 -16.95 19.66
N SER A 354 8.20 -16.54 20.92
CA SER A 354 9.23 -15.88 21.72
C SER A 354 10.43 -16.81 21.95
N SER A 355 11.40 -16.84 21.01
CA SER A 355 12.69 -17.55 20.97
C SER A 355 13.08 -18.11 19.58
N ASP A 356 12.28 -17.88 18.53
CA ASP A 356 12.55 -18.47 17.22
C ASP A 356 13.51 -17.66 16.34
N ASP A 357 14.82 -17.85 16.56
CA ASP A 357 15.90 -17.22 15.79
C ASP A 357 15.98 -17.70 14.32
N GLU A 358 15.28 -18.79 13.92
CA GLU A 358 15.31 -19.30 12.54
C GLU A 358 14.38 -18.50 11.60
N VAL A 359 13.33 -17.89 12.16
CA VAL A 359 12.30 -17.15 11.43
C VAL A 359 12.59 -15.64 11.42
N ILE A 360 13.26 -15.13 12.45
CA ILE A 360 13.65 -13.73 12.57
C ILE A 360 14.94 -13.47 11.78
N ASP A 361 14.97 -12.42 10.96
CA ASP A 361 16.18 -11.99 10.26
C ASP A 361 17.10 -11.22 11.22
N THR A 362 17.94 -11.95 11.94
CA THR A 362 18.90 -11.38 12.90
C THR A 362 19.99 -10.53 12.25
N ASN A 363 20.11 -10.53 10.91
CA ASN A 363 21.03 -9.66 10.18
C ASN A 363 20.38 -8.32 9.78
N GLN A 364 19.06 -8.20 9.92
CA GLN A 364 18.35 -6.95 9.71
C GLN A 364 18.24 -6.18 11.02
N THR A 365 19.29 -5.43 11.35
CA THR A 365 19.36 -4.67 12.61
C THR A 365 19.29 -3.16 12.39
N ILE A 366 18.87 -2.47 13.44
CA ILE A 366 19.01 -1.03 13.63
C ILE A 366 19.79 -0.76 14.92
N VAL A 367 20.31 0.47 15.07
CA VAL A 367 20.98 0.93 16.28
C VAL A 367 20.02 1.85 17.03
N GLU A 368 19.73 1.54 18.30
CA GLU A 368 18.90 2.37 19.17
C GLU A 368 19.70 3.50 19.83
N SER A 369 19.02 4.39 20.55
CA SER A 369 19.60 5.58 21.20
C SER A 369 20.69 5.24 22.24
N ASP A 370 20.63 4.04 22.84
CA ASP A 370 21.61 3.54 23.78
C ASP A 370 22.83 2.86 23.11
N GLY A 371 22.84 2.79 21.78
CA GLY A 371 23.88 2.17 20.97
C GLY A 371 23.78 0.65 20.85
N GLN A 372 22.73 0.00 21.38
CA GLN A 372 22.49 -1.42 21.17
C GLN A 372 21.98 -1.69 19.76
N GLU A 373 22.43 -2.82 19.19
CA GLU A 373 21.85 -3.34 17.96
C GLU A 373 20.68 -4.26 18.29
N VAL A 374 19.52 -3.99 17.69
CA VAL A 374 18.32 -4.82 17.81
C VAL A 374 17.84 -5.23 16.43
N SER A 375 17.24 -6.42 16.31
CA SER A 375 16.59 -6.80 15.06
C SER A 375 15.38 -5.92 14.79
N VAL A 376 15.07 -5.67 13.52
CA VAL A 376 13.89 -4.89 13.12
C VAL A 376 12.60 -5.50 13.67
N TYR A 377 12.51 -6.84 13.76
CA TYR A 377 11.36 -7.50 14.37
C TYR A 377 11.22 -7.13 15.86
N ASN A 378 12.28 -7.32 16.65
CA ASN A 378 12.26 -7.04 18.09
C ASN A 378 12.01 -5.55 18.38
N PHE A 379 12.52 -4.65 17.53
CA PHE A 379 12.23 -3.23 17.63
C PHE A 379 10.73 -2.93 17.54
N PHE A 380 10.04 -3.42 16.51
CA PHE A 380 8.60 -3.20 16.37
C PHE A 380 7.80 -3.93 17.47
N GLU A 381 8.20 -5.14 17.86
CA GLU A 381 7.56 -5.85 18.98
C GLU A 381 7.61 -5.03 20.28
N ALA A 382 8.75 -4.40 20.57
CA ALA A 382 8.94 -3.56 21.75
C ALA A 382 8.23 -2.20 21.64
N GLU A 383 8.25 -1.55 20.47
CA GLU A 383 7.60 -0.25 20.23
C GLU A 383 6.08 -0.34 20.43
N GLY A 384 5.45 -1.41 19.93
CA GLY A 384 4.01 -1.62 20.00
C GLY A 384 3.19 -0.60 19.19
N VAL A 385 1.88 -0.61 19.44
CA VAL A 385 0.96 0.34 18.79
C VAL A 385 0.93 1.67 19.54
N GLY A 386 1.09 2.77 18.80
CA GLY A 386 0.97 4.11 19.38
C GLY A 386 -0.47 4.41 19.84
N GLN A 387 -0.63 5.37 20.75
CA GLN A 387 -1.95 5.78 21.23
C GLN A 387 -2.15 7.30 21.08
N ILE A 388 -3.36 7.67 20.67
CA ILE A 388 -3.86 9.05 20.63
C ILE A 388 -5.12 9.13 21.52
N PRO A 389 -5.04 9.76 22.69
CA PRO A 389 -6.21 9.96 23.53
C PRO A 389 -7.26 10.84 22.83
N MET A 390 -8.54 10.49 22.94
CA MET A 390 -9.67 11.30 22.48
C MET A 390 -9.62 12.73 23.03
N GLY A 391 -9.18 12.88 24.29
CA GLY A 391 -8.97 14.17 24.93
C GLY A 391 -7.99 15.09 24.20
N ALA A 392 -7.02 14.53 23.45
CA ALA A 392 -6.09 15.30 22.63
C ALA A 392 -6.76 15.96 21.43
N ALA A 393 -7.75 15.31 20.80
CA ALA A 393 -8.53 15.90 19.73
C ALA A 393 -9.34 17.11 20.22
N LEU A 394 -10.00 16.97 21.37
CA LEU A 394 -10.77 18.07 21.98
C LEU A 394 -9.87 19.22 22.43
N ALA A 395 -8.75 18.92 23.10
CA ALA A 395 -7.80 19.94 23.50
C ALA A 395 -7.20 20.68 22.29
N LEU A 396 -6.92 19.96 21.20
CA LEU A 396 -6.42 20.55 19.96
C LEU A 396 -7.45 21.53 19.36
N LYS A 397 -8.74 21.15 19.34
CA LYS A 397 -9.83 22.02 18.89
C LYS A 397 -10.00 23.24 19.78
N ASP A 398 -10.01 23.06 21.09
CA ASP A 398 -10.24 24.15 22.05
C ASP A 398 -9.11 25.18 22.07
N THR A 399 -7.89 24.73 21.78
CA THR A 399 -6.70 25.59 21.79
C THR A 399 -6.26 26.04 20.41
N ALA A 400 -7.01 25.69 19.36
CA ALA A 400 -6.64 25.94 17.97
C ALA A 400 -6.36 27.42 17.68
N LYS A 401 -7.09 28.33 18.33
CA LYS A 401 -6.94 29.79 18.18
C LYS A 401 -6.18 30.47 19.33
N THR A 402 -5.69 29.72 20.32
CA THR A 402 -5.00 30.28 21.47
C THR A 402 -3.57 30.70 21.11
N THR A 403 -3.29 31.99 21.14
CA THR A 403 -1.95 32.57 20.86
C THR A 403 -1.45 33.51 21.97
N ALA A 404 -2.32 33.92 22.89
CA ALA A 404 -2.02 34.77 24.03
C ALA A 404 -2.61 34.19 25.32
N ASP A 405 -2.25 34.77 26.47
CA ASP A 405 -2.90 34.47 27.75
C ASP A 405 -4.32 35.07 27.82
N ASP A 406 -5.03 34.80 28.92
CA ASP A 406 -6.39 35.31 29.14
C ASP A 406 -6.47 36.85 29.27
N THR A 407 -5.34 37.57 29.38
CA THR A 407 -5.27 39.04 29.30
C THR A 407 -4.98 39.55 27.89
N GLN A 408 -4.91 38.66 26.90
CA GLN A 408 -4.46 38.93 25.53
C GLN A 408 -3.00 39.39 25.44
N THR A 409 -2.21 39.07 26.46
CA THR A 409 -0.77 39.32 26.47
C THR A 409 -0.06 38.09 25.91
N PRO A 410 0.84 38.25 24.91
CA PRO A 410 1.72 37.16 24.51
C PRO A 410 2.50 36.64 25.71
N VAL A 411 2.39 35.34 25.98
CA VAL A 411 2.98 34.67 27.16
C VAL A 411 4.52 34.73 27.14
N TRP A 412 5.13 34.89 25.95
CA TRP A 412 6.57 34.91 25.76
C TRP A 412 7.01 36.07 24.87
N SER A 413 8.08 36.78 25.25
CA SER A 413 8.53 38.02 24.59
C SER A 413 9.05 37.82 23.16
N ASP A 414 9.43 36.59 22.79
CA ASP A 414 9.92 36.24 21.45
C ASP A 414 8.87 35.48 20.59
N SER A 415 7.62 35.36 21.07
CA SER A 415 6.43 34.86 20.34
C SER A 415 6.66 33.64 19.42
N GLN A 416 7.38 32.62 19.90
CA GLN A 416 7.64 31.42 19.09
C GLN A 416 6.37 30.55 19.03
N GLU A 417 5.84 30.33 17.83
CA GLU A 417 4.56 29.61 17.65
C GLU A 417 4.58 28.18 18.19
N THR A 418 5.75 27.53 18.26
CA THR A 418 5.92 26.17 18.80
C THR A 418 5.34 26.01 20.22
N PHE A 419 5.27 27.08 21.01
CA PHE A 419 4.72 27.07 22.36
C PHE A 419 3.20 27.18 22.43
N TYR A 420 2.54 27.54 21.33
CA TYR A 420 1.08 27.59 21.31
C TYR A 420 0.53 26.22 21.73
N PRO A 421 -0.49 26.17 22.60
CA PRO A 421 -0.94 24.90 23.16
C PRO A 421 -1.30 23.87 22.10
N ARG A 422 -1.90 24.29 20.97
CA ARG A 422 -2.19 23.42 19.83
C ARG A 422 -0.94 22.71 19.28
N ASN A 423 0.20 23.40 19.24
CA ASN A 423 1.46 22.86 18.72
C ASN A 423 2.11 21.91 19.72
N VAL A 424 2.01 22.20 21.03
CA VAL A 424 2.45 21.28 22.09
C VAL A 424 1.65 19.98 22.04
N ILE A 425 0.31 20.07 21.95
CA ILE A 425 -0.59 18.91 21.85
C ILE A 425 -0.32 18.13 20.55
N TYR A 426 -0.21 18.84 19.42
CA TYR A 426 0.09 18.25 18.12
C TYR A 426 1.40 17.47 18.15
N ASN A 427 2.50 18.08 18.61
CA ASN A 427 3.78 17.38 18.65
C ASN A 427 3.74 16.19 19.60
N LYS A 428 3.04 16.29 20.74
CA LYS A 428 2.97 15.18 21.69
C LYS A 428 2.17 13.98 21.16
N TYR A 429 1.03 14.20 20.52
CA TYR A 429 0.10 13.12 20.19
C TYR A 429 -0.03 12.81 18.70
N PHE A 430 0.05 13.82 17.83
CA PHE A 430 -0.30 13.72 16.42
C PHE A 430 0.91 13.76 15.48
N ASN A 431 2.06 14.30 15.92
CA ASN A 431 3.31 14.28 15.17
C ASN A 431 4.11 12.99 15.48
N LYS A 432 3.40 11.85 15.40
CA LYS A 432 3.93 10.50 15.59
C LYS A 432 3.84 9.76 14.26
N HIS A 433 4.98 9.28 13.79
CA HIS A 433 5.17 8.56 12.54
C HIS A 433 4.95 7.04 12.69
N ASN A 434 4.85 6.53 13.92
CA ASN A 434 4.34 5.19 14.15
C ASN A 434 2.82 5.16 14.03
N VAL A 435 2.28 4.02 13.58
CA VAL A 435 0.84 3.81 13.52
C VAL A 435 0.24 3.88 14.92
N CYS A 436 -0.84 4.65 15.07
CA CYS A 436 -1.52 4.84 16.33
C CYS A 436 -2.98 4.39 16.28
N VAL A 437 -3.51 3.94 17.41
CA VAL A 437 -4.95 3.80 17.66
C VAL A 437 -5.45 4.95 18.53
N ILE A 438 -6.74 5.26 18.43
CA ILE A 438 -7.36 6.31 19.26
C ILE A 438 -8.03 5.66 20.47
N THR A 439 -7.82 6.20 21.67
CA THR A 439 -8.31 5.64 22.94
C THR A 439 -9.27 6.60 23.65
N PRO A 440 -10.22 6.10 24.48
CA PRO A 440 -11.21 6.93 25.19
C PRO A 440 -10.63 7.63 26.44
N ASN A 441 -9.42 8.18 26.30
CA ASN A 441 -8.66 8.73 27.42
C ASN A 441 -8.65 10.27 27.38
N ALA A 442 -8.73 10.88 28.56
CA ALA A 442 -8.50 12.30 28.82
C ALA A 442 -7.02 12.57 29.07
N ILE A 443 -6.59 13.80 28.78
CA ILE A 443 -5.20 14.25 28.92
C ILE A 443 -5.10 15.42 29.89
N PRO A 444 -3.89 15.71 30.41
CA PRO A 444 -3.66 16.83 31.34
C PRO A 444 -4.21 18.17 30.85
N THR A 445 -4.10 18.46 29.54
CA THR A 445 -4.60 19.72 28.97
C THR A 445 -6.11 19.89 29.16
N ASN A 446 -6.89 18.81 29.20
CA ASN A 446 -8.33 18.92 29.46
C ASN A 446 -8.65 19.47 30.87
N ALA A 447 -7.69 19.47 31.80
CA ALA A 447 -7.79 20.11 33.12
C ALA A 447 -7.22 21.54 33.16
N THR A 448 -7.13 22.23 32.01
CA THR A 448 -6.66 23.62 31.97
C THR A 448 -7.53 24.51 32.87
N PRO A 449 -6.93 25.29 33.80
CA PRO A 449 -7.69 26.15 34.70
C PRO A 449 -8.21 27.43 34.02
N LYS A 450 -9.23 28.04 34.63
CA LYS A 450 -9.71 29.40 34.31
C LYS A 450 -8.65 30.45 34.67
N ALA A 451 -8.77 31.63 34.07
CA ALA A 451 -7.97 32.81 34.40
C ALA A 451 -7.93 33.06 35.92
N GLY A 452 -6.74 33.36 36.46
CA GLY A 452 -6.58 33.79 37.84
C GLY A 452 -6.44 32.67 38.87
N VAL A 453 -6.61 31.40 38.49
CA VAL A 453 -6.37 30.25 39.37
C VAL A 453 -4.87 30.10 39.59
N THR A 454 -4.45 30.02 40.86
CA THR A 454 -3.02 29.96 41.25
C THR A 454 -2.58 28.57 41.74
N THR A 455 -3.52 27.64 41.88
CA THR A 455 -3.24 26.27 42.29
C THR A 455 -2.66 25.45 41.12
N ALA A 456 -1.80 24.48 41.45
CA ALA A 456 -1.20 23.58 40.47
C ALA A 456 -2.19 22.53 39.92
N ILE A 457 -3.27 22.25 40.67
CA ILE A 457 -4.35 21.34 40.29
C ILE A 457 -5.67 22.08 40.57
N PRO A 458 -6.48 22.38 39.54
CA PRO A 458 -7.76 23.06 39.74
C PRO A 458 -8.80 22.15 40.40
N THR A 459 -9.73 22.78 41.12
CA THR A 459 -11.01 22.17 41.51
C THR A 459 -11.96 22.14 40.32
N ASP A 460 -12.99 21.28 40.34
CA ASP A 460 -13.91 21.10 39.21
C ASP A 460 -14.58 22.40 38.73
N ALA A 461 -14.85 23.35 39.64
CA ALA A 461 -15.43 24.65 39.31
C ALA A 461 -14.44 25.59 38.60
N GLU A 462 -13.15 25.30 38.70
CA GLU A 462 -12.04 26.10 38.17
C GLU A 462 -11.58 25.62 36.78
N PHE A 463 -12.17 24.57 36.22
CA PHE A 463 -11.83 24.07 34.88
C PHE A 463 -12.30 25.05 33.81
N ARG A 464 -11.43 25.33 32.84
CA ARG A 464 -11.71 26.22 31.72
C ARG A 464 -12.78 25.67 30.79
N TYR A 465 -12.71 24.37 30.50
CA TYR A 465 -13.59 23.74 29.53
C TYR A 465 -14.91 23.31 30.17
N THR A 466 -16.02 23.66 29.52
CA THR A 466 -17.37 23.41 30.03
C THR A 466 -17.99 22.14 29.46
N TRP A 467 -17.36 21.51 28.46
CA TRP A 467 -17.90 20.32 27.81
C TRP A 467 -17.70 19.03 28.61
N LEU A 468 -16.87 19.09 29.65
CA LEU A 468 -16.51 17.97 30.52
C LEU A 468 -17.65 17.62 31.48
N ASP A 469 -18.02 16.35 31.52
CA ASP A 469 -18.80 15.81 32.65
C ASP A 469 -17.89 15.58 33.87
N ASP A 470 -18.47 15.16 34.99
CA ASP A 470 -17.71 14.96 36.23
C ASP A 470 -16.70 13.81 36.13
N ASN A 471 -16.98 12.77 35.32
CA ASN A 471 -16.04 11.68 35.09
C ASN A 471 -14.80 12.16 34.33
N THR A 472 -14.98 12.96 33.28
CA THR A 472 -13.86 13.46 32.49
C THR A 472 -13.09 14.52 33.25
N LYS A 473 -13.72 15.33 34.10
CA LYS A 473 -13.00 16.22 35.02
C LYS A 473 -12.08 15.42 35.93
N ALA A 474 -12.59 14.35 36.56
CA ALA A 474 -11.80 13.47 37.41
C ALA A 474 -10.63 12.82 36.66
N ALA A 475 -10.88 12.28 35.46
CA ALA A 475 -9.86 11.67 34.61
C ALA A 475 -8.77 12.69 34.19
N SER A 476 -9.18 13.88 33.74
CA SER A 476 -8.26 14.95 33.35
C SER A 476 -7.42 15.44 34.53
N LYS A 477 -8.01 15.53 35.71
CA LYS A 477 -7.32 15.88 36.96
C LYS A 477 -6.27 14.83 37.33
N LYS A 478 -6.64 13.54 37.31
CA LYS A 478 -5.71 12.42 37.55
C LYS A 478 -4.58 12.41 36.53
N ALA A 479 -4.86 12.70 35.25
CA ALA A 479 -3.84 12.84 34.23
C ALA A 479 -2.85 13.99 34.55
N LEU A 480 -3.36 15.16 34.97
CA LEU A 480 -2.54 16.30 35.38
C LEU A 480 -1.73 16.01 36.66
N GLU A 481 -2.30 15.28 37.62
CA GLU A 481 -1.62 14.80 38.82
C GLU A 481 -0.44 13.88 38.47
N ASN A 482 -0.66 12.91 37.59
CA ASN A 482 0.39 12.01 37.10
C ASN A 482 1.51 12.79 36.40
N LEU A 483 1.15 13.75 35.55
CA LEU A 483 2.13 14.62 34.88
C LEU A 483 2.93 15.44 35.91
N ASN A 484 2.26 16.11 36.85
CA ASN A 484 2.93 16.88 37.89
C ASN A 484 3.85 16.03 38.78
N ALA A 485 3.47 14.79 39.10
CA ALA A 485 4.30 13.87 39.87
C ALA A 485 5.60 13.52 39.12
N CYS A 486 5.52 13.29 37.80
CA CYS A 486 6.67 13.06 36.94
C CYS A 486 7.67 14.23 36.98
N TYR A 487 7.20 15.49 37.03
CA TYR A 487 8.07 16.67 37.07
C TYR A 487 8.59 17.03 38.48
N LYS A 488 7.82 16.76 39.54
CA LYS A 488 8.26 17.04 40.92
C LYS A 488 9.37 16.11 41.40
N ASN A 489 9.32 14.83 41.02
CA ASN A 489 10.32 13.83 41.42
C ASN A 489 11.65 13.97 40.66
N LYS A 490 11.71 14.72 39.55
CA LYS A 490 12.95 14.99 38.81
C LYS A 490 13.85 16.07 39.44
N GLY A 491 13.38 16.75 40.51
CA GLY A 491 14.12 17.79 41.21
C GLY A 491 14.95 17.34 42.42
N ALA A 492 14.98 16.04 42.75
CA ALA A 492 15.57 15.55 44.00
C ALA A 492 16.60 14.40 43.85
N ASP A 493 16.83 13.86 42.64
CA ASP A 493 17.56 12.60 42.48
C ASP A 493 18.54 12.70 41.28
N GLU A 494 19.84 12.86 41.57
CA GLU A 494 20.89 12.54 40.61
C GLU A 494 20.86 11.02 40.37
N ALA A 495 20.61 10.63 39.11
CA ALA A 495 20.60 9.27 38.56
C ALA A 495 19.29 8.47 38.63
N GLY A 496 18.71 8.25 37.44
CA GLY A 496 18.26 6.90 37.02
C GLY A 496 16.80 6.52 37.28
N GLN A 497 15.93 6.79 36.30
CA GLN A 497 15.00 5.84 35.62
C GLN A 497 13.84 6.63 35.00
N VAL A 498 13.70 6.55 33.68
CA VAL A 498 12.85 7.40 32.82
C VAL A 498 11.61 6.64 32.34
N ASP A 499 11.08 5.71 33.14
CA ASP A 499 9.97 4.87 32.68
C ASP A 499 8.59 5.57 32.76
N ASN A 500 8.50 6.71 33.46
CA ASN A 500 7.19 7.27 33.89
C ASN A 500 6.55 8.32 32.97
N GLU A 501 7.21 8.81 31.92
CA GLU A 501 6.59 9.80 31.01
C GLU A 501 5.82 9.15 29.86
N ILE A 502 6.23 7.95 29.42
CA ILE A 502 5.46 7.09 28.49
C ILE A 502 4.10 6.74 29.11
N ALA A 503 4.04 6.51 30.43
CA ALA A 503 2.78 6.27 31.16
C ALA A 503 1.81 7.47 31.14
N THR A 504 2.30 8.71 30.94
CA THR A 504 1.43 9.90 30.83
C THR A 504 0.98 10.21 29.40
N ALA A 505 1.59 9.60 28.38
CA ALA A 505 1.24 9.80 26.97
C ALA A 505 -0.04 9.05 26.54
N ASN A 506 -0.49 8.08 27.33
CA ASN A 506 -1.71 7.32 27.03
C ASN A 506 -2.96 7.96 27.62
N GLY A 507 -2.83 8.99 28.47
CA GLY A 507 -3.95 9.62 29.16
C GLY A 507 -4.59 8.74 30.24
N VAL A 508 -5.74 9.17 30.75
CA VAL A 508 -6.54 8.45 31.76
C VAL A 508 -7.94 8.24 31.21
N TYR A 509 -8.48 7.02 31.32
CA TYR A 509 -9.81 6.70 30.82
C TYR A 509 -10.89 7.68 31.29
N SER A 510 -11.70 8.14 30.35
CA SER A 510 -12.91 8.90 30.60
C SER A 510 -14.13 8.10 30.18
N LYS A 511 -15.08 7.96 31.10
CA LYS A 511 -16.35 7.33 30.81
C LYS A 511 -17.15 8.10 29.76
N GLN A 512 -17.12 9.43 29.78
CA GLN A 512 -17.78 10.27 28.76
C GLN A 512 -17.31 9.94 27.35
N PHE A 513 -16.01 9.66 27.18
CA PHE A 513 -15.45 9.25 25.89
C PHE A 513 -15.74 7.78 25.60
N GLY A 514 -15.58 6.90 26.59
CA GLY A 514 -15.86 5.47 26.44
C GLY A 514 -17.32 5.15 26.11
N ASP A 515 -18.26 6.03 26.47
CA ASP A 515 -19.69 5.90 26.16
C ASP A 515 -20.04 6.36 24.73
N LEU A 516 -19.10 6.95 23.97
CA LEU A 516 -19.32 7.32 22.59
C LEU A 516 -19.42 6.07 21.70
N PRO A 517 -20.29 6.06 20.66
CA PRO A 517 -20.53 4.86 19.86
C PRO A 517 -19.27 4.30 19.20
N GLY A 518 -18.30 5.15 18.87
CA GLY A 518 -17.01 4.73 18.30
C GLY A 518 -16.13 3.88 19.22
N PHE A 519 -16.37 3.87 20.54
CA PHE A 519 -15.65 3.04 21.51
C PHE A 519 -16.51 1.91 22.09
N SER A 520 -17.70 1.68 21.52
CA SER A 520 -18.67 0.72 22.05
C SER A 520 -18.37 -0.74 21.69
N ILE A 521 -17.53 -0.97 20.68
CA ILE A 521 -17.14 -2.29 20.19
C ILE A 521 -15.97 -2.80 21.03
N ASP A 522 -16.09 -4.01 21.57
CA ASP A 522 -14.99 -4.64 22.30
C ASP A 522 -13.89 -5.03 21.31
N THR A 523 -12.73 -4.40 21.50
CA THR A 523 -11.54 -4.58 20.65
C THR A 523 -10.41 -5.27 21.41
N THR A 524 -10.63 -5.71 22.65
CA THR A 524 -9.58 -6.24 23.53
C THR A 524 -9.04 -7.60 23.11
N ASN A 525 -9.85 -8.38 22.39
CA ASN A 525 -9.43 -9.63 21.77
C ASN A 525 -8.65 -9.42 20.46
N VAL A 526 -8.72 -8.20 19.90
CA VAL A 526 -8.08 -7.81 18.64
C VAL A 526 -6.82 -7.02 18.90
N VAL A 527 -6.90 -5.88 19.59
CA VAL A 527 -5.76 -4.96 19.75
C VAL A 527 -4.97 -5.32 21.00
N THR A 528 -3.67 -5.50 20.84
CA THR A 528 -2.74 -5.69 21.97
C THR A 528 -2.10 -4.38 22.41
N GLY A 529 -1.53 -4.37 23.62
CA GLY A 529 -0.79 -3.21 24.13
C GLY A 529 -1.65 -2.09 24.75
N ILE A 530 -2.98 -2.24 24.78
CA ILE A 530 -3.88 -1.29 25.46
C ILE A 530 -4.10 -1.72 26.91
N ASN A 531 -3.37 -1.06 27.81
CA ASN A 531 -3.46 -1.29 29.24
C ASN A 531 -4.34 -0.22 29.90
N SER A 532 -5.27 -0.67 30.74
CA SER A 532 -6.06 0.18 31.64
C SER A 532 -6.33 -0.56 32.93
N GLU A 533 -6.17 0.15 34.05
CA GLU A 533 -6.50 -0.35 35.41
C GLU A 533 -7.99 -0.17 35.73
N GLU A 534 -8.72 0.59 34.92
CA GLU A 534 -10.14 0.85 35.14
C GLU A 534 -10.97 -0.41 34.84
N THR A 535 -12.04 -0.60 35.61
CA THR A 535 -12.93 -1.77 35.49
C THR A 535 -14.01 -1.61 34.43
N ASP A 536 -14.14 -0.42 33.82
CA ASP A 536 -15.13 -0.20 32.76
C ASP A 536 -14.77 -1.03 31.52
N LYS A 537 -15.77 -1.71 30.95
CA LYS A 537 -15.59 -2.59 29.79
C LYS A 537 -15.05 -1.85 28.56
N ASN A 538 -15.31 -0.55 28.44
CA ASN A 538 -14.86 0.25 27.31
C ASN A 538 -13.47 0.86 27.53
N ALA A 539 -12.86 0.69 28.71
CA ALA A 539 -11.60 1.35 29.06
C ALA A 539 -10.38 0.87 28.27
N LYS A 540 -10.51 -0.29 27.61
CA LYS A 540 -9.48 -0.86 26.74
C LYS A 540 -9.88 -0.87 25.27
N ASN A 541 -11.04 -0.29 24.93
CA ASN A 541 -11.49 -0.23 23.56
C ASN A 541 -10.76 0.89 22.80
N VAL A 542 -10.59 0.69 21.51
CA VAL A 542 -10.07 1.72 20.59
C VAL A 542 -11.19 2.20 19.66
N LEU A 543 -10.97 3.36 19.05
CA LEU A 543 -11.94 3.94 18.11
C LEU A 543 -12.11 3.02 16.90
N THR A 544 -13.34 2.61 16.63
CA THR A 544 -13.73 1.98 15.37
C THR A 544 -14.42 2.98 14.46
N ASP A 545 -14.72 2.65 13.20
CA ASP A 545 -15.70 3.34 12.36
C ASP A 545 -17.12 2.79 12.63
N SER A 546 -18.11 3.23 11.83
CA SER A 546 -19.50 2.77 11.94
C SER A 546 -19.70 1.32 11.50
N GLU A 547 -18.77 0.78 10.69
CA GLU A 547 -18.72 -0.62 10.25
C GLU A 547 -17.90 -1.49 11.22
N GLY A 548 -17.37 -0.88 12.30
CA GLY A 548 -16.56 -1.52 13.33
C GLY A 548 -15.11 -1.83 12.94
N ASN A 549 -14.63 -1.28 11.82
CA ASN A 549 -13.22 -1.33 11.48
C ASN A 549 -12.43 -0.42 12.42
N ILE A 550 -11.26 -0.85 12.89
CA ILE A 550 -10.43 -0.04 13.77
C ILE A 550 -9.89 1.15 12.98
N VAL A 551 -9.97 2.34 13.58
CA VAL A 551 -9.42 3.57 13.01
C VAL A 551 -7.97 3.68 13.45
N LEU A 552 -7.07 3.56 12.48
CA LEU A 552 -5.66 3.87 12.65
C LEU A 552 -5.43 5.35 12.32
N ALA A 553 -4.48 5.97 13.00
CA ALA A 553 -4.06 7.34 12.76
C ALA A 553 -2.54 7.39 12.61
N VAL A 554 -2.05 8.08 11.59
CA VAL A 554 -0.61 8.20 11.35
C VAL A 554 -0.24 9.54 10.73
N ARG A 555 0.88 10.11 11.21
CA ARG A 555 1.55 11.24 10.56
C ARG A 555 2.40 10.70 9.43
N ALA A 556 2.12 11.13 8.20
CA ALA A 556 2.94 10.76 7.05
C ALA A 556 3.57 12.01 6.42
N GLY A 557 4.79 11.83 5.90
CA GLY A 557 5.37 12.76 4.94
C GLY A 557 6.70 13.41 5.29
N SER A 558 7.37 13.08 6.40
CA SER A 558 8.57 13.78 6.92
C SER A 558 9.66 14.11 5.87
N GLY A 559 9.76 13.36 4.76
CA GLY A 559 10.71 13.61 3.66
C GLY A 559 10.21 14.36 2.42
N SER A 560 8.90 14.53 2.19
CA SER A 560 8.35 14.98 0.90
C SER A 560 7.66 16.36 0.94
N SER A 561 7.13 16.83 -0.20
CA SER A 561 6.24 18.00 -0.30
C SER A 561 4.82 17.69 0.21
N TYR A 562 4.54 16.43 0.50
CA TYR A 562 3.28 15.93 1.04
C TYR A 562 3.41 15.75 2.56
N GLN A 563 2.51 16.37 3.31
CA GLN A 563 2.44 16.30 4.78
C GLN A 563 0.98 16.20 5.20
N GLY A 564 0.60 15.18 5.95
CA GLY A 564 -0.76 15.07 6.49
C GLY A 564 -0.91 14.13 7.67
N ILE A 565 -2.09 14.14 8.27
CA ILE A 565 -2.54 13.08 9.17
C ILE A 565 -3.51 12.21 8.38
N HIS A 566 -3.25 10.92 8.35
CA HIS A 566 -4.14 9.94 7.76
C HIS A 566 -4.91 9.22 8.85
N PHE A 567 -6.22 9.16 8.68
CA PHE A 567 -7.07 8.20 9.39
C PHE A 567 -7.38 7.05 8.45
N ILE A 568 -7.13 5.81 8.86
CA ILE A 568 -7.12 4.64 7.97
C ILE A 568 -8.04 3.57 8.56
N THR A 569 -8.82 2.91 7.71
CA THR A 569 -9.52 1.67 8.05
C THR A 569 -9.21 0.57 7.03
N VAL A 570 -9.11 -0.66 7.52
CA VAL A 570 -8.90 -1.86 6.70
C VAL A 570 -10.25 -2.48 6.37
N ALA A 571 -10.72 -2.30 5.14
CA ALA A 571 -11.97 -2.88 4.66
C ALA A 571 -11.81 -4.37 4.29
N ARG A 572 -10.64 -4.74 3.78
CA ARG A 572 -10.24 -6.14 3.57
C ARG A 572 -8.76 -6.32 3.89
N SER A 573 -8.49 -7.24 4.81
CA SER A 573 -7.12 -7.65 5.15
C SER A 573 -6.66 -8.77 4.21
N ALA A 574 -5.37 -8.73 3.84
CA ALA A 574 -4.76 -9.78 3.03
C ALA A 574 -4.48 -11.06 3.82
N LEU A 575 -4.41 -10.96 5.15
CA LEU A 575 -4.13 -12.09 6.04
C LEU A 575 -5.37 -12.98 6.27
N ASN A 576 -6.51 -12.58 5.71
CA ASN A 576 -7.81 -13.06 6.11
C ASN A 576 -8.51 -13.75 4.96
N GLU A 577 -8.82 -15.03 5.11
CA GLU A 577 -9.38 -15.82 4.03
C GLU A 577 -10.85 -15.45 3.75
N TYR A 578 -11.66 -15.16 4.77
CA TYR A 578 -13.10 -14.91 4.61
C TYR A 578 -13.59 -13.58 5.19
N GLY A 579 -12.71 -12.80 5.84
CA GLY A 579 -13.04 -11.51 6.46
C GLY A 579 -13.66 -11.63 7.86
N TYR A 580 -14.17 -10.51 8.38
CA TYR A 580 -14.67 -10.41 9.76
C TYR A 580 -16.19 -10.27 9.84
N LYS A 581 -16.76 -10.74 10.95
CA LYS A 581 -18.16 -10.48 11.35
C LYS A 581 -18.25 -9.92 12.75
N TYR A 582 -19.25 -9.08 12.98
CA TYR A 582 -19.61 -8.66 14.32
C TYR A 582 -20.39 -9.77 15.03
N ASP A 583 -19.90 -10.22 16.18
CA ASP A 583 -20.61 -11.15 17.06
C ASP A 583 -21.28 -10.37 18.19
N GLU A 584 -22.60 -10.24 18.12
CA GLU A 584 -23.41 -9.53 19.13
C GLU A 584 -23.31 -10.13 20.54
N ARG A 585 -22.97 -11.42 20.67
CA ARG A 585 -22.92 -12.11 21.97
C ARG A 585 -21.66 -11.72 22.74
N THR A 586 -20.56 -11.59 22.03
CA THR A 586 -19.26 -11.20 22.59
C THR A 586 -18.98 -9.71 22.43
N ASN A 587 -19.77 -9.00 21.61
CA ASN A 587 -19.59 -7.59 21.26
C ASN A 587 -18.24 -7.34 20.55
N GLN A 588 -17.73 -8.33 19.83
CA GLN A 588 -16.39 -8.35 19.21
C GLN A 588 -16.48 -8.69 17.72
N TYR A 589 -15.44 -8.32 16.96
CA TYR A 589 -15.25 -8.88 15.62
C TYR A 589 -14.49 -10.20 15.68
N VAL A 590 -14.98 -11.18 14.94
CA VAL A 590 -14.36 -12.50 14.79
C VAL A 590 -14.22 -12.85 13.31
N ASN A 591 -13.23 -13.66 12.97
CA ASN A 591 -13.09 -14.18 11.60
C ASN A 591 -14.29 -15.05 11.23
N TYR A 592 -14.68 -14.95 9.97
CA TYR A 592 -15.52 -15.96 9.36
C TYR A 592 -14.73 -17.26 9.15
N THR A 593 -15.38 -18.39 9.41
CA THR A 593 -14.88 -19.72 9.01
C THR A 593 -15.56 -20.19 7.73
N GLU A 594 -14.93 -21.11 6.99
CA GLU A 594 -15.50 -21.63 5.75
C GLU A 594 -16.89 -22.27 5.96
N ASP A 595 -17.05 -23.08 7.02
CA ASP A 595 -18.32 -23.73 7.36
C ASP A 595 -19.46 -22.73 7.65
N GLU A 596 -19.12 -21.55 8.15
CA GLU A 596 -20.09 -20.50 8.43
C GLU A 596 -20.47 -19.73 7.17
N ILE A 597 -19.55 -19.57 6.23
CA ILE A 597 -19.78 -18.78 5.02
C ILE A 597 -20.24 -19.57 3.82
N LYS A 598 -19.95 -20.88 3.75
CA LYS A 598 -20.31 -21.74 2.61
C LYS A 598 -21.19 -22.92 3.01
N ASN A 599 -22.07 -23.31 2.11
CA ASN A 599 -22.78 -24.59 2.13
C ASN A 599 -21.85 -25.73 1.71
N ALA A 600 -22.26 -26.98 1.97
CA ALA A 600 -21.49 -28.16 1.57
C ALA A 600 -21.29 -28.28 0.05
N ASP A 601 -22.10 -27.57 -0.74
CA ASP A 601 -21.97 -27.47 -2.20
C ASP A 601 -21.06 -26.31 -2.67
N GLY A 602 -20.44 -25.58 -1.73
CA GLY A 602 -19.56 -24.45 -1.98
C GLY A 602 -20.25 -23.10 -2.17
N THR A 603 -21.59 -23.03 -2.14
CA THR A 603 -22.33 -21.77 -2.31
C THR A 603 -22.29 -20.91 -1.04
N TYR A 604 -22.20 -19.58 -1.18
CA TYR A 604 -22.13 -18.68 -0.03
C TYR A 604 -23.48 -18.56 0.69
N LYS A 605 -23.46 -18.69 2.01
CA LYS A 605 -24.59 -18.50 2.93
C LYS A 605 -24.78 -17.03 3.31
N VAL A 606 -23.67 -16.31 3.50
CA VAL A 606 -23.65 -14.92 3.99
C VAL A 606 -22.86 -14.00 3.07
N ASN A 607 -23.02 -12.70 3.26
CA ASN A 607 -22.33 -11.69 2.47
C ASN A 607 -20.86 -11.51 2.89
N SER A 608 -20.03 -12.53 2.69
CA SER A 608 -18.60 -12.47 2.96
C SER A 608 -17.82 -13.33 1.97
N ALA A 609 -17.11 -12.67 1.04
CA ALA A 609 -16.35 -13.36 0.01
C ALA A 609 -15.04 -13.95 0.56
N SER A 610 -14.61 -15.08 -0.02
CA SER A 610 -13.22 -15.53 0.09
C SER A 610 -12.25 -14.47 -0.44
N LEU A 611 -10.96 -14.55 -0.10
CA LEU A 611 -9.98 -13.57 -0.55
C LEU A 611 -9.90 -13.56 -2.09
N ASN A 612 -9.94 -14.75 -2.71
CA ASN A 612 -9.97 -14.91 -4.16
C ASN A 612 -11.21 -14.25 -4.78
N ASP A 613 -12.40 -14.51 -4.23
CA ASP A 613 -13.65 -13.94 -4.74
C ASP A 613 -13.77 -12.43 -4.48
N TYR A 614 -13.16 -11.93 -3.41
CA TYR A 614 -13.14 -10.50 -3.10
C TYR A 614 -12.37 -9.69 -4.15
N TYR A 615 -11.31 -10.27 -4.71
CA TYR A 615 -10.52 -9.71 -5.82
C TYR A 615 -10.83 -10.41 -7.15
N SER A 616 -12.13 -10.62 -7.43
CA SER A 616 -12.61 -11.11 -8.72
C SER A 616 -12.45 -10.09 -9.85
N ASP A 617 -12.31 -10.58 -11.09
CA ASP A 617 -12.38 -9.80 -12.33
C ASP A 617 -13.80 -9.76 -12.94
N TYR A 618 -14.78 -10.45 -12.33
CA TYR A 618 -16.16 -10.43 -12.77
C TYR A 618 -16.90 -9.18 -12.29
N VAL A 619 -17.87 -8.68 -13.06
CA VAL A 619 -18.74 -7.57 -12.65
C VAL A 619 -20.15 -8.06 -12.28
N PRO A 620 -20.83 -7.42 -11.32
CA PRO A 620 -22.23 -7.74 -11.02
C PRO A 620 -23.13 -7.66 -12.25
N SER A 621 -24.08 -8.59 -12.37
CA SER A 621 -25.07 -8.55 -13.46
C SER A 621 -26.08 -7.44 -13.24
N THR A 622 -26.44 -6.72 -14.30
CA THR A 622 -27.55 -5.76 -14.27
C THR A 622 -28.92 -6.46 -14.24
N THR A 623 -28.95 -7.76 -14.52
CA THR A 623 -30.19 -8.55 -14.60
C THR A 623 -30.31 -9.46 -13.38
N LYS A 624 -31.26 -9.15 -12.50
CA LYS A 624 -31.52 -9.96 -11.30
C LYS A 624 -31.84 -11.42 -11.68
N GLY A 625 -31.08 -12.36 -11.13
CA GLY A 625 -31.28 -13.80 -11.38
C GLY A 625 -30.63 -14.34 -12.65
N ASP A 626 -29.75 -13.56 -13.29
CA ASP A 626 -28.94 -14.03 -14.41
C ASP A 626 -27.98 -15.14 -13.96
N LYS A 627 -28.35 -16.38 -14.30
CA LYS A 627 -27.57 -17.58 -13.99
C LYS A 627 -26.28 -17.70 -14.81
N THR A 628 -26.04 -16.80 -15.76
CA THR A 628 -24.80 -16.77 -16.57
C THR A 628 -23.74 -15.85 -15.97
N SER A 629 -24.11 -15.01 -15.00
CA SER A 629 -23.16 -14.22 -14.23
C SER A 629 -22.20 -15.13 -13.47
N LYS A 630 -20.90 -14.97 -13.71
CA LYS A 630 -19.83 -15.61 -12.92
C LYS A 630 -19.50 -14.82 -11.65
N TYR A 631 -20.16 -13.68 -11.43
CA TYR A 631 -19.96 -12.89 -10.23
C TYR A 631 -20.35 -13.68 -8.97
N PRO A 632 -19.55 -13.64 -7.90
CA PRO A 632 -19.86 -14.34 -6.66
C PRO A 632 -21.20 -13.88 -6.06
N THR A 633 -22.02 -14.83 -5.58
CA THR A 633 -23.33 -14.55 -4.99
C THR A 633 -23.54 -15.32 -3.69
N TYR A 634 -24.40 -14.80 -2.81
CA TYR A 634 -24.78 -15.43 -1.55
C TYR A 634 -26.30 -15.55 -1.34
N GLY A 635 -26.67 -16.50 -0.50
CA GLY A 635 -28.05 -16.79 -0.12
C GLY A 635 -28.86 -17.47 -1.23
N GLU A 636 -30.05 -17.96 -0.87
CA GLU A 636 -30.96 -18.64 -1.82
C GLU A 636 -31.40 -17.74 -2.98
N ASP A 637 -31.49 -16.43 -2.71
CA ASP A 637 -31.86 -15.41 -3.70
C ASP A 637 -30.71 -15.04 -4.67
N LYS A 638 -29.51 -15.60 -4.49
CA LYS A 638 -28.30 -15.28 -5.26
C LYS A 638 -28.02 -13.77 -5.35
N LYS A 639 -27.93 -13.12 -4.19
CA LYS A 639 -27.56 -11.70 -4.10
C LYS A 639 -26.07 -11.56 -4.39
N ASP A 640 -25.68 -10.51 -5.09
CA ASP A 640 -24.27 -10.20 -5.35
C ASP A 640 -23.49 -10.09 -4.04
N LEU A 641 -22.37 -10.80 -3.95
CA LEU A 641 -21.45 -10.68 -2.82
C LEU A 641 -20.79 -9.30 -2.82
N THR A 642 -20.50 -8.78 -1.63
CA THR A 642 -19.64 -7.61 -1.49
C THR A 642 -18.19 -8.01 -1.76
N THR A 643 -17.61 -7.43 -2.81
CA THR A 643 -16.22 -7.59 -3.25
C THR A 643 -15.58 -6.21 -3.43
N TYR A 644 -14.32 -6.14 -3.82
CA TYR A 644 -13.69 -4.86 -4.19
C TYR A 644 -14.47 -4.09 -5.27
N ILE A 645 -15.11 -4.78 -6.21
CA ILE A 645 -15.77 -4.16 -7.37
C ILE A 645 -17.04 -3.39 -6.99
N ASN A 646 -17.82 -3.85 -6.01
CA ASN A 646 -19.12 -3.25 -5.65
C ASN A 646 -19.18 -2.69 -4.21
N TYR A 647 -18.05 -2.60 -3.51
CA TYR A 647 -18.02 -2.25 -2.08
C TYR A 647 -18.73 -0.92 -1.72
N ASN A 648 -18.41 0.19 -2.41
CA ASN A 648 -18.91 1.53 -2.04
C ASN A 648 -19.68 2.26 -3.14
N LYS A 649 -19.81 1.66 -4.33
CA LYS A 649 -20.32 2.31 -5.54
C LYS A 649 -21.06 1.31 -6.41
N ASN A 650 -22.21 1.68 -6.96
CA ASN A 650 -23.18 0.75 -7.58
C ASN A 650 -23.54 1.10 -9.04
N SER A 651 -22.62 1.70 -9.80
CA SER A 651 -22.82 1.97 -11.23
C SER A 651 -21.91 1.11 -12.13
N GLN A 652 -22.39 0.79 -13.33
CA GLN A 652 -21.66 -0.10 -14.25
C GLN A 652 -20.31 0.45 -14.74
N ASN A 653 -20.22 1.76 -14.95
CA ASN A 653 -18.95 2.39 -15.31
C ASN A 653 -17.93 2.23 -14.17
N GLU A 654 -18.36 2.41 -12.93
CA GLU A 654 -17.50 2.26 -11.76
C GLU A 654 -17.08 0.80 -11.52
N PHE A 655 -17.96 -0.17 -11.80
CA PHE A 655 -17.59 -1.59 -11.77
C PHE A 655 -16.49 -1.90 -12.79
N SER A 656 -16.60 -1.38 -14.01
CA SER A 656 -15.60 -1.55 -15.08
C SER A 656 -14.25 -0.93 -14.70
N ASP A 657 -14.26 0.26 -14.09
CA ASP A 657 -13.05 0.93 -13.62
C ASP A 657 -12.36 0.13 -12.51
N ARG A 658 -13.13 -0.37 -11.52
CA ARG A 658 -12.60 -1.18 -10.42
C ARG A 658 -12.07 -2.53 -10.89
N ARG A 659 -12.79 -3.19 -11.81
CA ARG A 659 -12.31 -4.40 -12.49
C ARG A 659 -10.96 -4.14 -13.16
N SER A 660 -10.84 -3.05 -13.91
CA SER A 660 -9.59 -2.71 -14.61
C SER A 660 -8.41 -2.52 -13.64
N LYS A 661 -8.67 -2.00 -12.44
CA LYS A 661 -7.65 -1.89 -11.37
C LYS A 661 -7.21 -3.27 -10.88
N VAL A 662 -8.13 -4.21 -10.67
CA VAL A 662 -7.82 -5.60 -10.28
C VAL A 662 -7.01 -6.30 -11.39
N GLU A 663 -7.47 -6.24 -12.63
CA GLU A 663 -6.79 -6.83 -13.79
C GLU A 663 -5.37 -6.27 -13.96
N THR A 664 -5.19 -4.96 -13.79
CA THR A 664 -3.88 -4.30 -13.86
C THR A 664 -2.99 -4.76 -12.72
N ALA A 665 -3.50 -4.87 -11.48
CA ALA A 665 -2.72 -5.35 -10.34
C ALA A 665 -2.24 -6.80 -10.54
N ILE A 666 -3.11 -7.68 -11.09
CA ILE A 666 -2.79 -9.08 -11.39
C ILE A 666 -1.78 -9.23 -12.54
N THR A 667 -1.83 -8.37 -13.55
CA THR A 667 -0.97 -8.52 -14.74
C THR A 667 0.37 -7.80 -14.62
N SER A 668 0.45 -6.75 -13.79
CA SER A 668 1.66 -5.94 -13.66
C SER A 668 2.66 -6.44 -12.61
N TYR A 669 2.27 -7.33 -11.68
CA TYR A 669 3.17 -7.74 -10.59
C TYR A 669 4.30 -8.67 -11.02
N LEU A 670 4.12 -9.46 -12.10
CA LEU A 670 5.13 -10.38 -12.62
C LEU A 670 5.92 -9.76 -13.76
N SER A 671 7.00 -9.04 -13.42
CA SER A 671 7.91 -8.47 -14.44
C SER A 671 8.64 -9.53 -15.28
N ASP A 672 8.67 -10.77 -14.80
CA ASP A 672 9.30 -11.94 -15.41
C ASP A 672 8.29 -12.90 -16.08
N LEU A 673 7.03 -12.48 -16.29
CA LEU A 673 5.99 -13.30 -16.92
C LEU A 673 6.44 -13.93 -18.25
N ASN A 674 7.18 -13.19 -19.07
CA ASN A 674 7.72 -13.70 -20.35
C ASN A 674 8.59 -14.96 -20.16
N THR A 675 9.24 -15.14 -19.01
CA THR A 675 10.07 -16.33 -18.74
C THR A 675 9.22 -17.58 -18.51
N TYR A 676 8.03 -17.44 -17.92
CA TYR A 676 7.06 -18.53 -17.76
C TYR A 676 6.35 -18.83 -19.08
N GLU A 677 5.99 -17.79 -19.83
CA GLU A 677 5.44 -17.92 -21.17
C GLU A 677 6.40 -18.64 -22.12
N PHE A 678 7.69 -18.31 -22.04
CA PHE A 678 8.75 -18.98 -22.79
C PHE A 678 8.84 -20.46 -22.44
N GLN A 679 8.94 -20.80 -21.15
CA GLN A 679 8.98 -22.18 -20.68
C GLN A 679 7.81 -22.97 -21.25
N ARG A 680 6.60 -22.41 -21.16
CA ARG A 680 5.39 -23.07 -21.67
C ARG A 680 5.43 -23.26 -23.18
N LEU A 681 5.81 -22.23 -23.95
CA LEU A 681 5.92 -22.35 -25.41
C LEU A 681 6.95 -23.41 -25.80
N PHE A 682 8.05 -23.50 -25.06
CA PHE A 682 9.10 -24.47 -25.28
C PHE A 682 8.62 -25.90 -24.99
N GLU A 683 8.05 -26.14 -23.81
CA GLU A 683 7.62 -27.45 -23.34
C GLU A 683 6.40 -27.97 -24.12
N ASN A 684 5.39 -27.12 -24.33
CA ASN A 684 4.18 -27.51 -25.07
C ASN A 684 4.39 -27.59 -26.58
N GLY A 685 5.33 -26.80 -27.12
CA GLY A 685 5.67 -26.81 -28.54
C GLY A 685 6.57 -27.98 -28.94
N ALA A 686 7.02 -28.79 -27.98
CA ALA A 686 8.06 -29.82 -28.18
C ALA A 686 9.29 -29.27 -28.92
N VAL A 687 9.65 -28.02 -28.63
CA VAL A 687 10.77 -27.33 -29.27
C VAL A 687 12.07 -27.96 -28.78
N THR A 688 13.00 -28.24 -29.68
CA THR A 688 14.32 -28.76 -29.33
C THR A 688 15.40 -27.81 -29.83
N PHE A 689 16.38 -27.53 -28.98
CA PHE A 689 17.56 -26.78 -29.40
C PHE A 689 18.60 -27.73 -29.98
N THR A 690 18.99 -27.49 -31.23
CA THR A 690 20.15 -28.19 -31.82
C THR A 690 21.46 -27.71 -31.19
N ASP A 691 21.50 -26.47 -30.68
CA ASP A 691 22.64 -25.88 -29.99
C ASP A 691 22.44 -25.93 -28.47
N SER A 692 23.10 -26.90 -27.83
CA SER A 692 23.06 -27.09 -26.37
C SER A 692 23.57 -25.89 -25.56
N ASN A 693 24.49 -25.08 -26.10
CA ASN A 693 24.96 -23.87 -25.40
C ASN A 693 23.90 -22.79 -25.43
N LEU A 694 23.18 -22.65 -26.55
CA LEU A 694 22.06 -21.72 -26.66
C LEU A 694 20.94 -22.09 -25.70
N GLU A 695 20.56 -23.38 -25.66
CA GLU A 695 19.57 -23.89 -24.71
C GLU A 695 19.94 -23.54 -23.28
N LYS A 696 21.19 -23.86 -22.89
CA LYS A 696 21.71 -23.56 -21.56
C LYS A 696 21.69 -22.07 -21.25
N ASN A 697 22.07 -21.21 -22.20
CA ASN A 697 22.08 -19.76 -22.00
C ASN A 697 20.68 -19.18 -21.79
N VAL A 698 19.69 -19.66 -22.53
CA VAL A 698 18.28 -19.25 -22.41
C VAL A 698 17.68 -19.71 -21.08
N LYS A 699 17.89 -20.98 -20.73
CA LYS A 699 17.47 -21.56 -19.43
C LYS A 699 18.11 -20.80 -18.27
N ASN A 700 19.42 -20.57 -18.32
CA ASN A 700 20.15 -19.77 -17.32
C ASN A 700 19.62 -18.34 -17.22
N TYR A 701 19.25 -17.70 -18.33
CA TYR A 701 18.62 -16.38 -18.30
C TYR A 701 17.29 -16.42 -17.55
N SER A 702 16.43 -17.42 -17.80
CA SER A 702 15.17 -17.61 -17.06
C SER A 702 15.44 -17.77 -15.57
N VAL A 703 16.32 -18.69 -15.18
CA VAL A 703 16.73 -18.93 -13.78
C VAL A 703 17.19 -17.64 -13.11
N THR A 704 18.13 -16.94 -13.75
CA THR A 704 18.71 -15.70 -13.21
C THR A 704 17.66 -14.60 -13.11
N LYS A 705 16.82 -14.44 -14.13
CA LYS A 705 15.82 -13.36 -14.17
C LYS A 705 14.74 -13.58 -13.10
N ARG A 706 14.20 -14.80 -12.96
CA ARG A 706 13.21 -15.11 -11.93
C ARG A 706 13.78 -14.91 -10.52
N GLN A 707 14.98 -15.43 -10.26
CA GLN A 707 15.67 -15.23 -8.97
C GLN A 707 15.92 -13.75 -8.69
N SER A 708 16.46 -13.00 -9.65
CA SER A 708 16.71 -11.56 -9.49
C SER A 708 15.44 -10.77 -9.19
N THR A 709 14.32 -11.11 -9.84
CA THR A 709 13.03 -10.46 -9.57
C THR A 709 12.59 -10.74 -8.13
N GLN A 710 12.70 -11.99 -7.66
CA GLN A 710 12.35 -12.34 -6.28
C GLN A 710 13.26 -11.64 -5.26
N ASP A 711 14.57 -11.64 -5.50
CA ASP A 711 15.57 -11.02 -4.63
C ASP A 711 15.40 -9.49 -4.59
N ASP A 712 15.18 -8.84 -5.73
CA ASP A 712 14.97 -7.39 -5.81
C ASP A 712 13.72 -6.97 -5.03
N LEU A 713 12.62 -7.73 -5.16
CA LEU A 713 11.39 -7.49 -4.41
C LEU A 713 11.60 -7.70 -2.92
N TRP A 714 12.29 -8.78 -2.53
CA TRP A 714 12.60 -9.07 -1.14
C TRP A 714 13.50 -8.00 -0.51
N ASN A 715 14.60 -7.63 -1.19
CA ASN A 715 15.55 -6.64 -0.70
C ASN A 715 14.92 -5.26 -0.61
N THR A 716 14.10 -4.86 -1.58
CA THR A 716 13.36 -3.59 -1.53
C THR A 716 12.42 -3.57 -0.33
N TRP A 717 11.66 -4.64 -0.13
CA TRP A 717 10.75 -4.79 1.00
C TRP A 717 11.48 -4.74 2.35
N LYS A 718 12.54 -5.53 2.49
CA LYS A 718 13.40 -5.57 3.68
C LYS A 718 13.99 -4.20 3.99
N ASN A 719 14.54 -3.51 2.99
CA ASN A 719 15.13 -2.19 3.18
C ASN A 719 14.09 -1.15 3.61
N ASN A 720 12.89 -1.16 3.03
CA ASN A 720 11.80 -0.25 3.45
C ASN A 720 11.44 -0.43 4.93
N TRP A 721 11.39 -1.66 5.44
CA TRP A 721 11.16 -1.91 6.87
C TRP A 721 12.28 -1.39 7.75
N LYS A 722 13.54 -1.57 7.32
CA LYS A 722 14.68 -1.04 8.05
C LYS A 722 14.66 0.48 8.08
N GLU A 723 14.43 1.13 6.95
CA GLU A 723 14.33 2.60 6.86
C GLU A 723 13.19 3.12 7.75
N TYR A 724 12.05 2.44 7.78
CA TYR A 724 10.95 2.82 8.67
C TYR A 724 11.31 2.64 10.15
N ALA A 725 11.95 1.54 10.53
CA ALA A 725 12.41 1.31 11.89
C ALA A 725 13.43 2.38 12.33
N GLU A 726 14.40 2.70 11.48
CA GLU A 726 15.37 3.79 11.71
C GLU A 726 14.68 5.15 11.86
N GLN A 727 13.62 5.42 11.08
CA GLN A 727 12.82 6.63 11.22
C GLN A 727 12.13 6.72 12.58
N ILE A 728 11.50 5.63 13.05
CA ILE A 728 10.84 5.60 14.36
C ILE A 728 11.87 5.68 15.49
N ALA A 729 13.02 5.01 15.38
CA ALA A 729 14.10 5.10 16.35
C ALA A 729 14.63 6.55 16.47
N ALA A 730 14.89 7.22 15.34
CA ALA A 730 15.31 8.62 15.32
C ALA A 730 14.24 9.57 15.86
N GLN A 731 12.96 9.28 15.59
CA GLN A 731 11.84 9.99 16.20
C GLN A 731 11.86 9.83 17.72
N ASN A 732 11.99 8.60 18.21
CA ASN A 732 11.97 8.29 19.63
C ASN A 732 13.14 8.95 20.33
N GLU A 733 14.37 8.87 19.78
CA GLU A 733 15.55 9.58 20.28
C GLU A 733 15.33 11.10 20.33
N ALA A 734 14.79 11.71 19.28
CA ALA A 734 14.50 13.15 19.28
C ALA A 734 13.47 13.55 20.35
N ARG A 735 12.51 12.66 20.62
CA ARG A 735 11.43 12.84 21.58
C ARG A 735 11.80 12.38 22.98
N GLU A 736 12.90 11.64 23.15
CA GLU A 736 13.44 11.28 24.44
C GLU A 736 13.75 12.56 25.20
N TYR A 737 13.00 12.77 26.28
CA TYR A 737 13.23 13.86 27.20
C TYR A 737 14.62 13.68 27.79
N GLY A 738 15.58 14.54 27.42
CA GLY A 738 16.98 14.46 27.85
C GLY A 738 17.10 13.97 29.28
N ALA A 739 17.38 12.66 29.40
CA ALA A 739 17.27 11.90 30.64
C ALA A 739 18.18 12.54 31.69
N GLY A 740 17.57 13.25 32.65
CA GLY A 740 18.28 13.92 33.74
C GLY A 740 18.70 15.38 33.53
N THR A 741 18.36 16.05 32.42
CA THR A 741 18.78 17.45 32.18
C THR A 741 17.69 18.45 31.84
N ILE A 742 16.46 18.00 31.51
CA ILE A 742 15.38 18.88 31.00
C ILE A 742 15.86 19.64 29.75
N LYS A 743 16.50 18.92 28.82
CA LYS A 743 17.08 19.47 27.57
C LYS A 743 16.53 18.84 26.28
N GLY A 744 15.50 17.98 26.35
CA GLY A 744 14.83 17.46 25.15
C GLY A 744 14.14 18.58 24.37
N THR A 745 13.96 18.42 23.06
CA THR A 745 13.32 19.44 22.21
C THR A 745 11.80 19.35 22.20
N LEU A 746 11.22 18.22 22.65
CA LEU A 746 9.76 18.06 22.82
C LEU A 746 9.28 18.85 24.05
N LEU A 747 8.38 19.81 23.83
CA LEU A 747 7.81 20.59 24.92
C LEU A 747 6.89 19.73 25.79
N THR A 748 6.93 19.96 27.09
CA THR A 748 6.00 19.31 28.03
C THR A 748 4.57 19.81 27.85
N GLU A 749 3.60 18.93 28.08
CA GLU A 749 2.19 19.31 28.06
C GLU A 749 1.81 20.28 29.21
N LEU A 750 2.63 20.38 30.26
CA LEU A 750 2.48 21.43 31.26
C LEU A 750 2.54 22.83 30.64
N CYS A 751 3.28 23.00 29.54
CA CYS A 751 3.32 24.26 28.80
C CYS A 751 1.94 24.61 28.24
N ALA A 752 1.22 23.64 27.68
CA ALA A 752 -0.12 23.84 27.14
C ALA A 752 -1.12 24.20 28.25
N VAL A 753 -1.09 23.48 29.38
CA VAL A 753 -1.95 23.72 30.55
C VAL A 753 -1.73 25.14 31.12
N ALA A 754 -0.48 25.58 31.23
CA ALA A 754 -0.14 26.85 31.85
C ALA A 754 -0.24 28.06 30.89
N TYR A 755 -0.20 27.83 29.56
CA TYR A 755 -0.10 28.90 28.56
C TYR A 755 -1.20 29.96 28.70
N GLY A 756 -2.45 29.52 28.84
CA GLY A 756 -3.59 30.44 28.91
C GLY A 756 -3.71 31.24 30.21
N ASN A 757 -2.95 30.90 31.25
CA ASN A 757 -3.12 31.50 32.57
C ASN A 757 -2.29 32.79 32.72
N ALA A 758 -2.97 33.93 32.88
CA ALA A 758 -2.35 35.24 33.09
C ALA A 758 -1.46 35.35 34.36
N ASN A 759 -1.56 34.38 35.28
CA ASN A 759 -0.70 34.27 36.46
C ASN A 759 0.57 33.43 36.22
N ASN A 760 0.95 33.14 34.97
CA ASN A 760 2.20 32.47 34.59
C ASN A 760 3.47 33.13 35.19
N SER A 761 3.39 34.41 35.60
CA SER A 761 4.43 35.19 36.28
C SER A 761 4.45 35.04 37.81
N SER A 762 3.46 34.37 38.41
CA SER A 762 3.42 34.03 39.84
C SER A 762 4.15 32.71 40.14
N SER A 763 4.53 32.46 41.39
CA SER A 763 5.56 31.49 41.80
C SER A 763 5.32 30.01 41.44
N ALA A 764 4.11 29.58 41.10
CA ALA A 764 3.80 28.17 40.79
C ALA A 764 4.14 27.75 39.34
N TYR A 765 4.06 28.66 38.37
CA TYR A 765 4.27 28.38 36.94
C TYR A 765 5.46 29.12 36.33
N SER A 766 5.93 30.20 36.98
CA SER A 766 7.06 31.01 36.50
C SER A 766 8.34 30.19 36.30
N SER A 767 8.58 29.15 37.10
CA SER A 767 9.74 28.26 36.93
C SER A 767 9.69 27.40 35.66
N LEU A 768 8.51 27.18 35.06
CA LEU A 768 8.37 26.36 33.85
C LEU A 768 8.95 27.06 32.61
N PHE A 769 8.77 28.38 32.53
CA PHE A 769 9.16 29.19 31.37
C PHE A 769 10.54 29.85 31.53
N ASN A 770 11.12 29.85 32.74
CA ASN A 770 12.48 30.35 32.95
C ASN A 770 13.52 29.52 32.17
N VAL A 771 14.69 30.12 31.89
CA VAL A 771 15.84 29.41 31.29
C VAL A 771 16.17 28.16 32.11
N GLY A 772 16.15 26.98 31.46
CA GLY A 772 16.34 25.68 32.11
C GLY A 772 15.10 25.07 32.76
N GLY A 773 13.93 25.70 32.64
CA GLY A 773 12.63 25.17 33.07
C GLY A 773 12.03 24.16 32.09
N ALA A 774 10.95 23.47 32.48
CA ALA A 774 10.34 22.39 31.70
C ALA A 774 9.80 22.81 30.32
N CYS A 775 9.51 24.10 30.13
CA CYS A 775 9.09 24.68 28.85
C CYS A 775 10.23 25.33 28.07
N TYR A 776 11.48 25.29 28.56
CA TYR A 776 12.60 25.92 27.88
C TYR A 776 13.13 25.05 26.73
N TYR A 777 13.27 25.62 25.52
CA TYR A 777 13.94 24.95 24.40
C TYR A 777 15.39 25.45 24.28
N VAL A 778 16.32 24.53 24.04
CA VAL A 778 17.69 24.87 23.63
C VAL A 778 17.75 24.76 22.11
N LYS A 779 17.82 25.90 21.40
CA LYS A 779 18.38 25.91 20.04
C LYS A 779 19.87 25.60 20.18
N LYS A 780 20.29 24.37 19.87
CA LYS A 780 21.68 24.10 19.56
C LYS A 780 21.87 24.21 18.06
#